data_AF-A0A2R5GWX8-F1
#
_entry.id   AF-A0A2R5GWX8-F1
#
_cell.length_a   1.000
_cell.length_b   1.000
_cell.length_c   1.000
_cell.angle_alpha   90.00
_cell.angle_beta   90.00
_cell.angle_gamma   90.00
#
_symmetry.space_group_name_H-M   'P 1'
#
loop_
_entity.id
_entity.type
_entity.pdbx_description
1 polymer ?
#
loop_
_entity_poly.entity_id
_entity_poly.type
_entity_poly.pdbx_seq_one_letter_code
_entity_poly.pdbx_strand_id
1 'polypeptide(L)'
;MMQKRRLVNCRIGVDGAKALAGALVKNSSLQTLELQDNEIGDGGAKALADALAKNSSLQTLSLSHNYIVDGGAKALADALAKNSSLQTLGLEHNQIGSDGSKALAFALTKISSLQTLGLNTTNIDDVGAKALAYALAKNPSLQTLMLRDNNIGDDGAKALADALANNTCLLTYLDLNTWTFSDRTLTRIGIPRDELRKEAISGRSTAAHEAHDALKANGKVRWGRAKLMVVGKVAAGKTSTIRTLLSQPYNPDHDSTIGVELKLTHTRDWKERKCYGDADLGEQIAKYVHLQLAIVKNRLKRLSDGDLRHPTPPRMSTSSSASNVSFDEREIAKAVSTPLRLHIKKQADKPDEEISFTIWDYGGQEVFYALHHLFLTQYGVYVLVFDMREVLGKKRFKERLDEREYAKLASQEDSLETFRFWIDSIRLHAPDANIALVGTYLDQVPDSEEHEEIEYTLETEVLRRCGVKSVVLLNDEAQLWFFPIDNADRDYTNNRARALRESLSKAVIDKDFVKEKVPLRWSYCLEKLLSQDKDYLLLNEVEKLATTECHISKEDVFKMLKYMHELGVLVHLTTGQDDVLRQIVVIRPQWLLKNLSRVICDSSMNHMHRHKKKLLHQGKLPRKLRDSLDNWSERGVSSRDLLEWLWQGQPVDYLVELMHAMLLACPSPWINDADEEGALLIPSLLQPVKDDVRTEALCGLGEQRALAYIEFEVLPKGVFQRFIASLIQSLPGLVGVRNGVVFSNFARIAFDNVDVILETEASGRRVMLHFKKPANKSLKSHVKILQHCLDSIDASFMRGNLGPKLFLSSDGSDSGDACASVDAFADATNNEVPSLQRGKRLSLALFSPFVEDGEAARGLHSSDTSDPKPFDVFLSHAWGENKGVHEKVKSIAGALESRGIRCWLDEKDIGTEILDSMADGIDRCKAIAVFVTQEYMRKVNKGRTEFDNCRDEFCYALQRVKPAGMIPCVLEKEMVDKGTWEGRFGISWSGNPLYVRMLNGGQPDEVDALACSIRQVIGLQEEAMEPLRAETSEKEEAEVAEKTSITTGMAVTRPAASIICNDNSGSNVKSAEMENDDEDDEQRELWSTWKAGKSYTRR
;
A
#
# COMPACT_ATOMS: atom_id res chain seq x y z
N MET A 1 -18.27 -19.50 44.90
CA MET A 1 -16.83 -19.67 44.63
C MET A 1 -16.48 -18.93 43.33
N MET A 2 -15.20 -18.68 43.03
CA MET A 2 -14.80 -17.90 41.84
C MET A 2 -14.65 -18.83 40.63
N GLN A 3 -15.65 -18.81 39.73
CA GLN A 3 -15.68 -19.68 38.53
C GLN A 3 -14.88 -19.14 37.34
N LYS A 4 -14.72 -17.83 37.21
CA LYS A 4 -13.91 -17.19 36.16
C LYS A 4 -12.91 -16.21 36.77
N ARG A 5 -11.66 -16.24 36.28
CA ARG A 5 -10.60 -15.30 36.62
C ARG A 5 -9.89 -14.84 35.35
N ARG A 6 -9.86 -13.51 35.16
CA ARG A 6 -9.08 -12.83 34.12
C ARG A 6 -7.90 -12.10 34.76
N LEU A 7 -6.73 -12.23 34.15
CA LEU A 7 -5.46 -11.68 34.60
C LEU A 7 -4.63 -11.23 33.37
N VAL A 8 -5.23 -10.51 32.43
CA VAL A 8 -4.58 -10.09 31.19
C VAL A 8 -3.65 -8.89 31.43
N ASN A 9 -2.49 -8.86 30.75
CA ASN A 9 -1.48 -7.79 30.87
C ASN A 9 -1.12 -7.49 32.33
N CYS A 10 -0.72 -8.54 33.05
CA CYS A 10 -0.39 -8.49 34.47
C CYS A 10 1.09 -8.78 34.77
N ARG A 11 1.94 -8.96 33.75
CA ARG A 11 3.38 -9.29 33.85
C ARG A 11 3.67 -10.42 34.86
N ILE A 12 2.89 -11.49 34.77
CA ILE A 12 2.94 -12.62 35.71
C ILE A 12 4.27 -13.39 35.61
N GLY A 13 4.80 -13.53 34.41
CA GLY A 13 6.06 -14.22 34.13
C GLY A 13 6.05 -15.71 34.49
N VAL A 14 7.22 -16.34 34.29
CA VAL A 14 7.45 -17.76 34.58
C VAL A 14 7.14 -18.12 36.05
N ASP A 15 7.54 -17.30 37.02
CA ASP A 15 7.39 -17.63 38.44
C ASP A 15 5.99 -17.33 38.99
N GLY A 16 5.32 -16.28 38.50
CA GLY A 16 3.89 -16.07 38.79
C GLY A 16 3.03 -17.20 38.20
N ALA A 17 3.40 -17.74 37.03
CA ALA A 17 2.74 -18.91 36.46
C ALA A 17 2.94 -20.18 37.30
N LYS A 18 4.14 -20.41 37.87
CA LYS A 18 4.38 -21.49 38.86
C LYS A 18 3.51 -21.31 40.12
N ALA A 19 3.39 -20.08 40.63
CA ALA A 19 2.54 -19.79 41.80
C ALA A 19 1.05 -20.04 41.50
N LEU A 20 0.57 -19.62 40.31
CA LEU A 20 -0.79 -19.90 39.86
C LEU A 20 -1.05 -21.39 39.65
N ALA A 21 -0.09 -22.13 39.08
CA ALA A 21 -0.16 -23.59 38.94
C ALA A 21 -0.31 -24.28 40.31
N GLY A 22 0.48 -23.87 41.31
CA GLY A 22 0.38 -24.37 42.69
C GLY A 22 -0.97 -24.09 43.37
N ALA A 23 -1.64 -22.99 42.99
CA ALA A 23 -3.01 -22.70 43.41
C ALA A 23 -4.05 -23.52 42.63
N LEU A 24 -3.84 -23.74 41.33
CA LEU A 24 -4.74 -24.47 40.43
C LEU A 24 -4.94 -25.93 40.85
N VAL A 25 -3.86 -26.61 41.28
CA VAL A 25 -3.92 -27.99 41.81
C VAL A 25 -4.87 -28.12 43.02
N LYS A 26 -5.08 -27.04 43.77
CA LYS A 26 -5.95 -27.01 44.96
C LYS A 26 -7.35 -26.43 44.70
N ASN A 27 -7.62 -25.89 43.51
CA ASN A 27 -8.86 -25.18 43.21
C ASN A 27 -9.80 -26.03 42.36
N SER A 28 -10.82 -26.62 42.98
CA SER A 28 -11.88 -27.42 42.34
C SER A 28 -13.09 -26.60 41.87
N SER A 29 -12.97 -25.27 41.80
CA SER A 29 -14.10 -24.37 41.53
C SER A 29 -13.91 -23.38 40.38
N LEU A 30 -12.67 -23.20 39.90
CA LEU A 30 -12.35 -22.36 38.77
C LEU A 30 -12.57 -23.13 37.46
N GLN A 31 -13.38 -22.54 36.56
CA GLN A 31 -13.77 -23.09 35.27
C GLN A 31 -13.10 -22.33 34.10
N THR A 32 -12.86 -21.02 34.24
CA THR A 32 -12.21 -20.19 33.21
C THR A 32 -11.01 -19.44 33.78
N LEU A 33 -9.84 -19.61 33.14
CA LEU A 33 -8.61 -18.86 33.42
C LEU A 33 -8.10 -18.18 32.14
N GLU A 34 -8.08 -16.85 32.17
CA GLU A 34 -7.62 -15.98 31.07
C GLU A 34 -6.30 -15.30 31.48
N LEU A 35 -5.21 -15.64 30.80
CA LEU A 35 -3.82 -15.28 31.11
C LEU A 35 -3.09 -14.61 29.92
N GLN A 36 -3.81 -13.98 28.99
CA GLN A 36 -3.19 -13.34 27.84
C GLN A 36 -2.21 -12.20 28.22
N ASP A 37 -1.17 -11.98 27.42
CA ASP A 37 -0.18 -10.90 27.60
C ASP A 37 0.58 -10.97 28.95
N ASN A 38 1.28 -12.07 29.25
CA ASN A 38 1.86 -12.27 30.59
C ASN A 38 3.30 -12.80 30.67
N GLU A 39 4.02 -12.92 29.56
CA GLU A 39 5.44 -13.33 29.55
C GLU A 39 5.67 -14.72 30.24
N ILE A 40 4.66 -15.59 30.18
CA ILE A 40 4.64 -16.89 30.90
C ILE A 40 5.72 -17.86 30.38
N GLY A 41 5.96 -17.86 29.06
CA GLY A 41 6.94 -18.70 28.38
C GLY A 41 6.79 -20.21 28.59
N ASP A 42 7.71 -20.99 28.04
CA ASP A 42 7.74 -22.45 28.20
C ASP A 42 7.83 -22.90 29.66
N GLY A 43 8.61 -22.19 30.48
CA GLY A 43 8.79 -22.51 31.90
C GLY A 43 7.50 -22.37 32.70
N GLY A 44 6.69 -21.35 32.42
CA GLY A 44 5.39 -21.15 33.03
C GLY A 44 4.30 -22.03 32.43
N ALA A 45 4.31 -22.22 31.10
CA ALA A 45 3.38 -23.11 30.39
C ALA A 45 3.50 -24.56 30.89
N LYS A 46 4.73 -25.05 31.09
CA LYS A 46 4.99 -26.36 31.68
C LYS A 46 4.45 -26.49 33.11
N ALA A 47 4.63 -25.47 33.96
CA ALA A 47 4.09 -25.48 35.31
C ALA A 47 2.54 -25.51 35.31
N LEU A 48 1.91 -24.74 34.43
CA LEU A 48 0.46 -24.76 34.24
C LEU A 48 -0.04 -26.09 33.66
N ALA A 49 0.73 -26.75 32.80
CA ALA A 49 0.45 -28.10 32.30
C ALA A 49 0.51 -29.17 33.41
N ASP A 50 1.55 -29.14 34.26
CA ASP A 50 1.69 -30.04 35.43
C ASP A 50 0.56 -29.87 36.47
N ALA A 51 -0.13 -28.72 36.44
CA ALA A 51 -1.34 -28.46 37.22
C ALA A 51 -2.63 -28.85 36.48
N LEU A 52 -2.73 -28.59 35.17
CA LEU A 52 -3.85 -28.99 34.31
C LEU A 52 -4.04 -30.52 34.29
N ALA A 53 -2.94 -31.28 34.30
CA ALA A 53 -2.97 -32.75 34.40
C ALA A 53 -3.53 -33.29 35.74
N LYS A 54 -3.82 -32.42 36.71
CA LYS A 54 -4.36 -32.75 38.04
C LYS A 54 -5.66 -32.02 38.36
N ASN A 55 -5.98 -30.94 37.66
CA ASN A 55 -7.20 -30.16 37.85
C ASN A 55 -8.35 -30.75 37.01
N SER A 56 -9.53 -30.91 37.63
CA SER A 56 -10.72 -31.46 36.99
C SER A 56 -11.90 -30.48 36.93
N SER A 57 -11.70 -29.20 37.22
CA SER A 57 -12.73 -28.16 37.18
C SER A 57 -12.55 -27.15 36.04
N LEU A 58 -11.32 -26.98 35.54
CA LEU A 58 -11.01 -26.01 34.50
C LEU A 58 -11.51 -26.49 33.14
N GLN A 59 -12.32 -25.64 32.49
CA GLN A 59 -12.95 -25.86 31.18
C GLN A 59 -12.37 -24.94 30.11
N THR A 60 -11.91 -23.74 30.47
CA THR A 60 -11.26 -22.78 29.57
C THR A 60 -9.91 -22.34 30.12
N LEU A 61 -8.87 -22.48 29.31
CA LEU A 61 -7.55 -21.89 29.52
C LEU A 61 -7.16 -21.10 28.29
N SER A 62 -6.82 -19.82 28.44
CA SER A 62 -6.28 -18.99 27.36
C SER A 62 -4.92 -18.43 27.77
N LEU A 63 -3.92 -18.74 26.93
CA LEU A 63 -2.50 -18.42 27.06
C LEU A 63 -2.00 -17.66 25.82
N SER A 64 -2.88 -16.91 25.16
CA SER A 64 -2.54 -16.12 23.98
C SER A 64 -1.47 -15.07 24.31
N HIS A 65 -0.59 -14.69 23.39
CA HIS A 65 0.49 -13.70 23.62
C HIS A 65 1.35 -14.00 24.88
N ASN A 66 2.01 -15.16 24.94
CA ASN A 66 2.80 -15.55 26.12
C ASN A 66 4.23 -16.06 25.83
N TYR A 67 4.71 -15.93 24.59
CA TYR A 67 6.03 -16.41 24.15
C TYR A 67 6.24 -17.91 24.44
N ILE A 68 5.17 -18.70 24.30
CA ILE A 68 5.22 -20.16 24.37
C ILE A 68 5.76 -20.68 23.03
N VAL A 69 6.70 -21.62 23.07
CA VAL A 69 7.23 -22.31 21.90
C VAL A 69 6.90 -23.81 21.95
N ASP A 70 7.49 -24.60 21.05
CA ASP A 70 7.22 -26.03 20.92
C ASP A 70 7.43 -26.84 22.21
N GLY A 71 8.34 -26.43 23.10
CA GLY A 71 8.56 -27.10 24.38
C GLY A 71 7.38 -26.94 25.36
N GLY A 72 6.81 -25.73 25.45
CA GLY A 72 5.65 -25.42 26.27
C GLY A 72 4.37 -25.99 25.67
N ALA A 73 4.22 -25.92 24.34
CA ALA A 73 3.13 -26.58 23.62
C ALA A 73 3.12 -28.10 23.82
N LYS A 74 4.30 -28.74 23.77
CA LYS A 74 4.48 -30.17 24.07
C LYS A 74 4.14 -30.51 25.52
N ALA A 75 4.55 -29.68 26.48
CA ALA A 75 4.17 -29.87 27.89
C ALA A 75 2.64 -29.80 28.08
N LEU A 76 1.98 -28.83 27.43
CA LEU A 76 0.52 -28.73 27.42
C LEU A 76 -0.14 -29.95 26.75
N ALA A 77 0.39 -30.44 25.63
CA ALA A 77 -0.08 -31.66 24.98
C ALA A 77 0.01 -32.90 25.89
N ASP A 78 1.13 -33.08 26.60
CA ASP A 78 1.31 -34.16 27.59
C ASP A 78 0.37 -34.05 28.80
N ALA A 79 -0.19 -32.86 29.08
CA ALA A 79 -1.22 -32.65 30.08
C ALA A 79 -2.64 -32.86 29.53
N LEU A 80 -2.93 -32.39 28.31
CA LEU A 80 -4.19 -32.64 27.60
C LEU A 80 -4.48 -34.14 27.48
N ALA A 81 -3.47 -34.95 27.16
CA ALA A 81 -3.61 -36.42 27.08
C ALA A 81 -3.97 -37.11 28.43
N LYS A 82 -4.06 -36.36 29.53
CA LYS A 82 -4.43 -36.82 30.89
C LYS A 82 -5.62 -36.06 31.48
N ASN A 83 -5.99 -34.91 30.91
CA ASN A 83 -7.09 -34.07 31.38
C ASN A 83 -8.41 -34.45 30.67
N SER A 84 -9.52 -34.36 31.40
CA SER A 84 -10.87 -34.67 30.90
C SER A 84 -11.91 -33.56 31.15
N SER A 85 -11.47 -32.38 31.62
CA SER A 85 -12.33 -31.24 31.95
C SER A 85 -12.21 -30.08 30.96
N LEU A 86 -11.05 -29.92 30.31
CA LEU A 86 -10.77 -28.79 29.43
C LEU A 86 -11.53 -28.93 28.11
N GLN A 87 -12.29 -27.90 27.77
CA GLN A 87 -13.12 -27.76 26.57
C GLN A 87 -12.55 -26.73 25.59
N THR A 88 -11.87 -25.70 26.09
CA THR A 88 -11.28 -24.61 25.30
C THR A 88 -9.84 -24.38 25.70
N LEU A 89 -8.92 -24.45 24.73
CA LEU A 89 -7.53 -24.03 24.86
C LEU A 89 -7.22 -22.96 23.80
N GLY A 90 -6.91 -21.75 24.24
CA GLY A 90 -6.39 -20.68 23.37
C GLY A 90 -4.88 -20.53 23.53
N LEU A 91 -4.15 -20.67 22.42
CA LEU A 91 -2.69 -20.54 22.31
C LEU A 91 -2.27 -19.53 21.23
N GLU A 92 -3.17 -18.63 20.85
CA GLU A 92 -3.02 -17.68 19.75
C GLU A 92 -1.84 -16.70 19.99
N HIS A 93 -1.17 -16.23 18.93
CA HIS A 93 -0.02 -15.33 19.03
C HIS A 93 1.10 -15.86 19.95
N ASN A 94 1.51 -17.10 19.70
CA ASN A 94 2.69 -17.75 20.30
C ASN A 94 3.61 -18.25 19.16
N GLN A 95 4.65 -19.03 19.44
CA GLN A 95 5.62 -19.49 18.43
C GLN A 95 5.73 -21.02 18.42
N ILE A 96 4.57 -21.66 18.18
CA ILE A 96 4.36 -23.11 18.18
C ILE A 96 4.45 -23.63 16.74
N GLY A 97 5.67 -23.98 16.33
CA GLY A 97 5.97 -24.52 15.02
C GLY A 97 5.45 -25.94 14.79
N SER A 98 6.08 -26.65 13.85
CA SER A 98 5.58 -27.95 13.42
C SER A 98 5.75 -29.05 14.47
N ASP A 99 6.73 -28.97 15.39
CA ASP A 99 6.93 -29.98 16.43
C ASP A 99 5.95 -29.82 17.60
N GLY A 100 5.63 -28.59 18.01
CA GLY A 100 4.55 -28.33 18.96
C GLY A 100 3.19 -28.69 18.37
N SER A 101 2.99 -28.42 17.08
CA SER A 101 1.80 -28.85 16.33
C SER A 101 1.66 -30.37 16.27
N LYS A 102 2.75 -31.12 16.00
CA LYS A 102 2.77 -32.60 16.05
C LYS A 102 2.42 -33.11 17.45
N ALA A 103 2.93 -32.47 18.51
CA ALA A 103 2.61 -32.85 19.89
C ALA A 103 1.12 -32.62 20.22
N LEU A 104 0.58 -31.43 19.89
CA LEU A 104 -0.84 -31.10 20.07
C LEU A 104 -1.74 -32.04 19.25
N ALA A 105 -1.39 -32.33 17.99
CA ALA A 105 -2.08 -33.30 17.15
C ALA A 105 -2.09 -34.71 17.77
N PHE A 106 -0.96 -35.18 18.33
CA PHE A 106 -0.90 -36.48 19.01
C PHE A 106 -1.79 -36.52 20.26
N ALA A 107 -1.87 -35.42 21.03
CA ALA A 107 -2.80 -35.30 22.15
C ALA A 107 -4.27 -35.25 21.70
N LEU A 108 -4.56 -34.56 20.59
CA LEU A 108 -5.90 -34.54 19.97
C LEU A 108 -6.39 -35.95 19.59
N THR A 109 -5.52 -36.88 19.19
CA THR A 109 -5.94 -38.29 18.94
C THR A 109 -6.38 -39.07 20.19
N LYS A 110 -6.30 -38.47 21.39
CA LYS A 110 -6.57 -39.13 22.68
C LYS A 110 -7.57 -38.39 23.57
N ILE A 111 -7.58 -37.06 23.54
CA ILE A 111 -8.53 -36.25 24.33
C ILE A 111 -9.93 -36.28 23.72
N SER A 112 -10.96 -36.31 24.56
CA SER A 112 -12.38 -36.31 24.14
C SER A 112 -13.22 -35.22 24.79
N SER A 113 -12.60 -34.33 25.59
CA SER A 113 -13.26 -33.17 26.21
C SER A 113 -13.08 -31.88 25.42
N LEU A 114 -12.01 -31.75 24.63
CA LEU A 114 -11.66 -30.50 23.95
C LEU A 114 -12.57 -30.28 22.74
N GLN A 115 -13.22 -29.11 22.71
CA GLN A 115 -14.15 -28.65 21.68
C GLN A 115 -13.56 -27.50 20.86
N THR A 116 -12.76 -26.64 21.48
CA THR A 116 -12.13 -25.47 20.83
C THR A 116 -10.62 -25.46 21.05
N LEU A 117 -9.87 -25.36 19.95
CA LEU A 117 -8.43 -25.15 19.95
C LEU A 117 -8.08 -23.92 19.09
N GLY A 118 -7.57 -22.88 19.72
CA GLY A 118 -7.12 -21.66 19.06
C GLY A 118 -5.60 -21.67 18.85
N LEU A 119 -5.17 -21.65 17.58
CA LEU A 119 -3.77 -21.64 17.15
C LEU A 119 -3.50 -20.54 16.09
N ASN A 120 -4.32 -19.48 16.07
CA ASN A 120 -4.09 -18.34 15.17
C ASN A 120 -2.74 -17.67 15.48
N THR A 121 -1.98 -17.32 14.44
CA THR A 121 -0.63 -16.73 14.56
C THR A 121 0.30 -17.55 15.45
N THR A 122 0.57 -18.81 15.10
CA THR A 122 1.49 -19.67 15.87
C THR A 122 2.72 -20.20 15.11
N ASN A 123 2.90 -19.87 13.82
CA ASN A 123 3.97 -20.38 12.94
C ASN A 123 3.78 -21.86 12.48
N ILE A 124 2.54 -22.34 12.40
CA ILE A 124 2.24 -23.70 11.91
C ILE A 124 2.50 -23.77 10.41
N ASP A 125 3.35 -24.69 9.99
CA ASP A 125 3.66 -24.96 8.58
C ASP A 125 2.77 -26.08 8.00
N ASP A 126 3.01 -26.43 6.73
CA ASP A 126 2.39 -27.57 6.06
C ASP A 126 2.54 -28.91 6.82
N VAL A 127 3.65 -29.12 7.53
CA VAL A 127 3.91 -30.36 8.28
C VAL A 127 3.07 -30.41 9.56
N GLY A 128 2.94 -29.27 10.25
CA GLY A 128 2.02 -29.09 11.37
C GLY A 128 0.56 -29.20 10.95
N ALA A 129 0.18 -28.61 9.81
CA ALA A 129 -1.14 -28.74 9.22
C ALA A 129 -1.48 -30.20 8.86
N LYS A 130 -0.55 -30.94 8.23
CA LYS A 130 -0.68 -32.37 7.93
C LYS A 130 -0.83 -33.22 9.21
N ALA A 131 -0.13 -32.87 10.29
CA ALA A 131 -0.29 -33.53 11.58
C ALA A 131 -1.68 -33.26 12.21
N LEU A 132 -2.14 -32.00 12.19
CA LEU A 132 -3.47 -31.62 12.66
C LEU A 132 -4.58 -32.27 11.83
N ALA A 133 -4.45 -32.36 10.52
CA ALA A 133 -5.37 -33.07 9.62
C ALA A 133 -5.52 -34.56 10.01
N TYR A 134 -4.41 -35.25 10.27
CA TYR A 134 -4.42 -36.64 10.76
C TYR A 134 -5.14 -36.78 12.10
N ALA A 135 -5.04 -35.79 12.99
CA ALA A 135 -5.73 -35.77 14.27
C ALA A 135 -7.23 -35.45 14.14
N LEU A 136 -7.61 -34.51 13.26
CA LEU A 136 -8.99 -34.18 12.94
C LEU A 136 -9.77 -35.38 12.43
N ALA A 137 -9.15 -36.24 11.61
CA ALA A 137 -9.76 -37.48 11.12
C ALA A 137 -9.96 -38.57 12.20
N LYS A 138 -9.65 -38.28 13.47
CA LYS A 138 -9.70 -39.22 14.61
C LYS A 138 -10.27 -38.66 15.91
N ASN A 139 -10.31 -37.33 16.09
CA ASN A 139 -10.77 -36.71 17.32
C ASN A 139 -12.30 -36.55 17.33
N PRO A 140 -13.05 -37.20 18.24
CA PRO A 140 -14.51 -37.21 18.22
C PRO A 140 -15.17 -35.97 18.86
N SER A 141 -14.40 -34.98 19.35
CA SER A 141 -14.91 -33.90 20.23
C SER A 141 -14.70 -32.48 19.71
N LEU A 142 -13.72 -32.24 18.83
CA LEU A 142 -13.35 -30.91 18.38
C LEU A 142 -14.39 -30.36 17.40
N GLN A 143 -14.90 -29.16 17.72
CA GLN A 143 -15.94 -28.45 16.98
C GLN A 143 -15.39 -27.18 16.29
N THR A 144 -14.32 -26.62 16.84
CA THR A 144 -13.73 -25.35 16.45
C THR A 144 -12.21 -25.47 16.46
N LEU A 145 -11.59 -25.29 15.29
CA LEU A 145 -10.14 -25.19 15.15
C LEU A 145 -9.80 -23.88 14.44
N MET A 146 -8.89 -23.09 15.02
CA MET A 146 -8.48 -21.80 14.43
C MET A 146 -7.02 -21.85 14.04
N LEU A 147 -6.71 -21.63 12.76
CA LEU A 147 -5.37 -21.71 12.15
C LEU A 147 -5.03 -20.50 11.26
N ARG A 148 -5.72 -19.37 11.40
CA ARG A 148 -5.40 -18.13 10.66
C ARG A 148 -3.98 -17.62 11.00
N ASP A 149 -3.38 -16.88 10.08
CA ASP A 149 -2.09 -16.22 10.21
C ASP A 149 -0.94 -17.22 10.51
N ASN A 150 -1.01 -18.40 9.89
CA ASN A 150 0.01 -19.45 9.92
C ASN A 150 0.57 -19.75 8.52
N ASN A 151 1.74 -20.39 8.48
CA ASN A 151 2.52 -20.69 7.26
C ASN A 151 2.00 -21.94 6.53
N ILE A 152 0.67 -22.10 6.46
CA ILE A 152 0.00 -23.25 5.81
C ILE A 152 -0.16 -22.93 4.31
N GLY A 153 0.49 -23.72 3.46
CA GLY A 153 0.39 -23.65 2.01
C GLY A 153 -0.68 -24.59 1.45
N ASP A 154 -0.70 -24.70 0.12
CA ASP A 154 -1.70 -25.49 -0.61
C ASP A 154 -1.65 -26.98 -0.25
N ASP A 155 -0.49 -27.54 0.12
CA ASP A 155 -0.33 -28.98 0.39
C ASP A 155 -0.68 -29.36 1.84
N GLY A 156 -0.55 -28.44 2.80
CA GLY A 156 -1.12 -28.55 4.15
C GLY A 156 -2.63 -28.28 4.18
N ALA A 157 -3.10 -27.28 3.42
CA ALA A 157 -4.53 -26.98 3.27
C ALA A 157 -5.29 -28.10 2.55
N LYS A 158 -4.68 -28.71 1.53
CA LYS A 158 -5.18 -29.94 0.89
C LYS A 158 -5.28 -31.10 1.88
N ALA A 159 -4.29 -31.30 2.76
CA ALA A 159 -4.37 -32.34 3.79
C ALA A 159 -5.52 -32.10 4.77
N LEU A 160 -5.74 -30.85 5.19
CA LEU A 160 -6.90 -30.45 5.99
C LEU A 160 -8.22 -30.67 5.22
N ALA A 161 -8.29 -30.31 3.93
CA ALA A 161 -9.46 -30.54 3.08
C ALA A 161 -9.79 -32.02 2.89
N ASP A 162 -8.79 -32.86 2.59
CA ASP A 162 -8.94 -34.31 2.47
C ASP A 162 -9.35 -34.94 3.82
N ALA A 163 -8.86 -34.42 4.95
CA ALA A 163 -9.28 -34.85 6.29
C ALA A 163 -10.71 -34.43 6.64
N LEU A 164 -11.20 -33.27 6.18
CA LEU A 164 -12.60 -32.84 6.31
C LEU A 164 -13.54 -33.68 5.43
N ALA A 165 -13.18 -33.85 4.15
CA ALA A 165 -14.02 -34.53 3.17
C ALA A 165 -14.26 -36.02 3.48
N ASN A 166 -13.37 -36.64 4.25
CA ASN A 166 -13.49 -38.03 4.72
C ASN A 166 -13.92 -38.14 6.20
N ASN A 167 -14.29 -37.03 6.85
CA ASN A 167 -14.49 -37.02 8.30
C ASN A 167 -15.88 -37.47 8.75
N THR A 168 -15.93 -38.00 9.97
CA THR A 168 -17.17 -38.26 10.74
C THR A 168 -17.25 -37.40 12.02
N CYS A 169 -16.29 -36.50 12.23
CA CYS A 169 -16.15 -35.69 13.43
C CYS A 169 -16.94 -34.36 13.38
N LEU A 170 -17.22 -33.78 14.54
CA LEU A 170 -18.15 -32.67 14.76
C LEU A 170 -17.61 -31.27 14.42
N LEU A 171 -16.63 -31.13 13.52
CA LEU A 171 -15.99 -29.85 13.25
C LEU A 171 -16.91 -28.90 12.46
N THR A 172 -17.56 -27.97 13.16
CA THR A 172 -18.44 -26.95 12.60
C THR A 172 -17.73 -25.68 12.14
N TYR A 173 -16.49 -25.46 12.58
CA TYR A 173 -15.73 -24.25 12.26
C TYR A 173 -14.23 -24.52 12.10
N LEU A 174 -13.69 -24.11 10.95
CA LEU A 174 -12.26 -24.09 10.65
C LEU A 174 -11.88 -22.71 10.09
N ASP A 175 -10.97 -22.02 10.75
CA ASP A 175 -10.44 -20.72 10.32
C ASP A 175 -9.08 -20.92 9.64
N LEU A 176 -8.96 -20.54 8.35
CA LEU A 176 -7.75 -20.70 7.53
C LEU A 176 -7.40 -19.37 6.83
N ASN A 177 -6.14 -19.27 6.39
CA ASN A 177 -5.69 -18.13 5.57
C ASN A 177 -6.34 -18.11 4.18
N THR A 178 -6.73 -16.93 3.73
CA THR A 178 -7.41 -16.73 2.44
C THR A 178 -6.49 -16.32 1.29
N TRP A 179 -5.18 -16.26 1.52
CA TRP A 179 -4.22 -15.58 0.63
C TRP A 179 -3.48 -16.49 -0.36
N THR A 180 -3.53 -17.82 -0.20
CA THR A 180 -2.57 -18.74 -0.86
C THR A 180 -3.15 -20.02 -1.48
N PHE A 181 -4.47 -20.24 -1.45
CA PHE A 181 -5.06 -21.51 -1.93
C PHE A 181 -5.61 -21.41 -3.36
N SER A 182 -5.36 -22.44 -4.17
CA SER A 182 -5.93 -22.49 -5.52
C SER A 182 -7.47 -22.59 -5.49
N ASP A 183 -8.14 -22.08 -6.53
CA ASP A 183 -9.60 -22.20 -6.70
C ASP A 183 -10.10 -23.67 -6.67
N ARG A 184 -9.24 -24.62 -7.05
CA ARG A 184 -9.47 -26.07 -6.96
C ARG A 184 -9.36 -26.61 -5.53
N THR A 185 -8.51 -26.01 -4.70
CA THR A 185 -8.42 -26.30 -3.27
C THR A 185 -9.68 -25.78 -2.56
N LEU A 186 -10.08 -24.53 -2.85
CA LEU A 186 -11.28 -23.92 -2.29
C LEU A 186 -12.58 -24.67 -2.66
N THR A 187 -12.74 -25.10 -3.92
CA THR A 187 -13.91 -25.90 -4.34
C THR A 187 -13.95 -27.31 -3.73
N ARG A 188 -12.81 -27.86 -3.28
CA ARG A 188 -12.75 -29.14 -2.56
C ARG A 188 -13.09 -29.06 -1.07
N ILE A 189 -12.85 -27.90 -0.43
CA ILE A 189 -13.10 -27.68 1.00
C ILE A 189 -14.61 -27.69 1.33
N GLY A 190 -15.49 -27.48 0.35
CA GLY A 190 -16.90 -27.88 0.41
C GLY A 190 -17.81 -27.08 1.35
N ILE A 191 -17.31 -26.03 2.00
CA ILE A 191 -18.09 -25.18 2.91
C ILE A 191 -19.20 -24.44 2.13
N PRO A 192 -20.48 -24.49 2.55
CA PRO A 192 -21.56 -23.74 1.93
C PRO A 192 -21.27 -22.22 1.93
N ARG A 193 -21.44 -21.58 0.76
CA ARG A 193 -21.14 -20.15 0.55
C ARG A 193 -21.92 -19.20 1.46
N ASP A 194 -23.03 -19.65 2.04
CA ASP A 194 -23.95 -18.81 2.83
C ASP A 194 -23.64 -18.79 4.34
N GLU A 195 -22.89 -19.76 4.86
CA GLU A 195 -22.40 -19.75 6.27
C GLU A 195 -20.98 -19.18 6.40
N LEU A 196 -20.23 -19.07 5.29
CA LEU A 196 -19.05 -18.19 5.18
C LEU A 196 -19.48 -16.72 5.16
N ARG A 197 -19.95 -16.25 6.32
CA ARG A 197 -20.29 -14.85 6.56
C ARG A 197 -19.05 -14.00 6.39
N LYS A 198 -18.98 -13.27 5.28
CA LYS A 198 -17.90 -12.33 4.95
C LYS A 198 -17.63 -11.34 6.08
N GLU A 199 -16.59 -11.58 6.87
CA GLU A 199 -15.74 -10.49 7.33
C GLU A 199 -14.87 -10.06 6.15
N ALA A 200 -15.46 -9.24 5.26
CA ALA A 200 -14.75 -8.58 4.17
C ALA A 200 -13.79 -7.54 4.76
N ILE A 201 -12.63 -8.01 5.21
CA ILE A 201 -11.53 -7.18 5.71
C ILE A 201 -10.46 -6.99 4.61
N SER A 202 -10.42 -7.86 3.59
CA SER A 202 -9.59 -7.74 2.38
C SER A 202 -9.93 -6.54 1.46
N GLY A 203 -10.85 -5.66 1.87
CA GLY A 203 -11.15 -4.40 1.21
C GLY A 203 -10.85 -3.15 2.07
N ARG A 204 -10.28 -3.33 3.28
CA ARG A 204 -9.90 -2.24 4.17
C ARG A 204 -8.43 -1.88 4.02
N SER A 205 -8.16 -0.59 3.86
CA SER A 205 -6.83 -0.01 3.94
C SER A 205 -6.21 -0.15 5.34
N THR A 206 -4.93 0.20 5.46
CA THR A 206 -4.28 0.33 6.77
C THR A 206 -4.93 1.45 7.61
N ALA A 207 -5.38 2.56 7.00
CA ALA A 207 -6.09 3.62 7.72
C ALA A 207 -7.44 3.15 8.31
N ALA A 208 -8.16 2.26 7.63
CA ALA A 208 -9.39 1.68 8.13
C ALA A 208 -9.16 0.73 9.34
N HIS A 209 -7.98 0.10 9.43
CA HIS A 209 -7.55 -0.65 10.61
C HIS A 209 -7.13 0.28 11.77
N GLU A 210 -6.31 1.29 11.49
CA GLU A 210 -5.92 2.35 12.43
C GLU A 210 -7.14 3.07 13.02
N ALA A 211 -8.14 3.36 12.18
CA ALA A 211 -9.43 3.91 12.59
C ALA A 211 -10.17 2.97 13.55
N HIS A 212 -10.11 1.65 13.32
CA HIS A 212 -10.77 0.65 14.16
C HIS A 212 -10.23 0.63 15.59
N ASP A 213 -8.91 0.77 15.77
CA ASP A 213 -8.29 0.84 17.09
C ASP A 213 -8.64 2.14 17.83
N ALA A 214 -8.71 3.27 17.13
CA ALA A 214 -9.18 4.54 17.68
C ALA A 214 -10.66 4.47 18.16
N LEU A 215 -11.45 3.46 17.74
CA LEU A 215 -12.82 3.26 18.22
C LEU A 215 -12.92 2.79 19.68
N LYS A 216 -11.81 2.48 20.37
CA LYS A 216 -11.81 2.00 21.77
C LYS A 216 -12.24 3.08 22.78
N ALA A 217 -12.21 4.36 22.41
CA ALA A 217 -12.45 5.49 23.31
C ALA A 217 -13.72 6.33 23.03
N ASN A 218 -14.39 6.17 21.88
CA ASN A 218 -15.40 7.12 21.40
C ASN A 218 -16.73 6.48 20.94
N GLY A 219 -17.78 7.30 20.91
CA GLY A 219 -19.04 6.95 20.25
C GLY A 219 -18.83 6.74 18.74
N LYS A 220 -19.39 5.65 18.21
CA LYS A 220 -19.21 5.21 16.81
C LYS A 220 -20.43 5.62 15.96
N VAL A 221 -20.20 6.11 14.74
CA VAL A 221 -21.23 6.37 13.72
C VAL A 221 -20.86 5.72 12.39
N ARG A 222 -21.85 5.36 11.57
CA ARG A 222 -21.61 4.92 10.19
C ARG A 222 -21.07 6.09 9.37
N TRP A 223 -20.07 5.85 8.52
CA TRP A 223 -19.50 6.86 7.63
C TRP A 223 -20.56 7.39 6.66
N GLY A 224 -21.24 6.50 5.93
CA GLY A 224 -22.44 6.83 5.15
C GLY A 224 -22.22 7.68 3.89
N ARG A 225 -20.98 8.05 3.56
CA ARG A 225 -20.65 8.85 2.36
C ARG A 225 -20.05 7.97 1.26
N ALA A 226 -20.39 8.26 0.01
CA ALA A 226 -19.84 7.63 -1.18
C ALA A 226 -19.53 8.67 -2.27
N LYS A 227 -18.59 8.35 -3.17
CA LYS A 227 -18.27 9.18 -4.33
C LYS A 227 -19.17 8.82 -5.52
N LEU A 228 -19.71 9.81 -6.22
CA LEU A 228 -20.39 9.63 -7.51
C LEU A 228 -19.61 10.42 -8.58
N MET A 229 -18.99 9.71 -9.52
CA MET A 229 -18.10 10.34 -10.51
C MET A 229 -18.73 10.33 -11.89
N VAL A 230 -18.98 11.50 -12.47
CA VAL A 230 -19.64 11.62 -13.78
C VAL A 230 -18.59 11.87 -14.87
N VAL A 231 -18.39 10.87 -15.72
CA VAL A 231 -17.29 10.79 -16.69
C VAL A 231 -17.81 10.51 -18.10
N GLY A 232 -16.97 10.71 -19.11
CA GLY A 232 -17.33 10.52 -20.52
C GLY A 232 -16.83 11.66 -21.41
N LYS A 233 -17.18 11.61 -22.69
CA LYS A 233 -16.74 12.58 -23.71
C LYS A 233 -17.12 14.04 -23.35
N VAL A 234 -16.35 15.02 -23.83
CA VAL A 234 -16.74 16.44 -23.78
C VAL A 234 -18.09 16.64 -24.48
N ALA A 235 -18.93 17.52 -23.93
CA ALA A 235 -20.29 17.84 -24.38
C ALA A 235 -21.33 16.69 -24.42
N ALA A 236 -21.00 15.45 -24.02
CA ALA A 236 -21.95 14.32 -23.95
C ALA A 236 -22.97 14.41 -22.79
N GLY A 237 -23.56 15.56 -22.54
CA GLY A 237 -24.68 15.74 -21.61
C GLY A 237 -24.39 15.61 -20.10
N LYS A 238 -23.18 15.26 -19.65
CA LYS A 238 -22.81 15.04 -18.23
C LYS A 238 -23.47 15.99 -17.22
N THR A 239 -23.22 17.30 -17.34
CA THR A 239 -23.73 18.31 -16.39
C THR A 239 -25.25 18.40 -16.44
N SER A 240 -25.87 18.19 -17.60
CA SER A 240 -27.33 18.07 -17.75
C SER A 240 -27.85 16.81 -17.04
N THR A 241 -27.19 15.67 -17.18
CA THR A 241 -27.51 14.43 -16.44
C THR A 241 -27.37 14.61 -14.92
N ILE A 242 -26.40 15.41 -14.45
CA ILE A 242 -26.32 15.79 -13.02
C ILE A 242 -27.52 16.64 -12.59
N ARG A 243 -27.94 17.61 -13.42
CA ARG A 243 -29.14 18.42 -13.16
C ARG A 243 -30.40 17.54 -13.12
N THR A 244 -30.55 16.62 -14.07
CA THR A 244 -31.63 15.61 -14.11
C THR A 244 -31.61 14.72 -12.87
N LEU A 245 -30.45 14.19 -12.46
CA LEU A 245 -30.30 13.44 -11.21
C LEU A 245 -30.73 14.27 -9.99
N LEU A 246 -30.39 15.57 -9.94
CA LEU A 246 -30.72 16.49 -8.85
C LEU A 246 -32.12 17.14 -8.93
N SER A 247 -32.96 16.76 -9.91
CA SER A 247 -34.27 17.39 -10.20
C SER A 247 -34.18 18.91 -10.43
N GLN A 248 -33.12 19.35 -11.10
CA GLN A 248 -32.87 20.75 -11.47
C GLN A 248 -33.25 20.98 -12.94
N PRO A 249 -33.73 22.19 -13.31
CA PRO A 249 -34.20 22.45 -14.67
C PRO A 249 -33.05 22.38 -15.68
N TYR A 250 -33.37 21.84 -16.86
CA TYR A 250 -32.52 21.91 -18.03
C TYR A 250 -32.13 23.36 -18.33
N ASN A 251 -30.87 23.59 -18.70
CA ASN A 251 -30.38 24.90 -19.12
C ASN A 251 -29.74 24.76 -20.51
N PRO A 252 -30.39 25.23 -21.60
CA PRO A 252 -29.83 25.16 -22.95
C PRO A 252 -28.60 26.06 -23.12
N ASP A 253 -28.53 27.15 -22.34
CA ASP A 253 -27.44 28.13 -22.36
C ASP A 253 -26.27 27.73 -21.44
N HIS A 254 -26.18 26.45 -21.04
CA HIS A 254 -25.11 25.96 -20.18
C HIS A 254 -23.86 25.61 -21.00
N ASP A 255 -22.89 26.52 -21.02
CA ASP A 255 -21.52 26.20 -21.46
C ASP A 255 -20.99 24.96 -20.72
N SER A 256 -20.12 24.18 -21.35
CA SER A 256 -19.49 23.02 -20.68
C SER A 256 -18.73 23.47 -19.43
N THR A 257 -18.88 22.73 -18.33
CA THR A 257 -18.15 22.94 -17.06
C THR A 257 -16.64 23.13 -17.32
N ILE A 258 -15.97 23.95 -16.50
CA ILE A 258 -14.54 24.26 -16.62
C ILE A 258 -13.84 23.96 -15.30
N GLY A 259 -13.02 22.92 -15.27
CA GLY A 259 -12.37 22.45 -14.03
C GLY A 259 -13.21 21.38 -13.33
N VAL A 260 -13.38 21.47 -12.01
CA VAL A 260 -14.09 20.47 -11.20
C VAL A 260 -15.10 21.14 -10.29
N GLU A 261 -16.38 20.75 -10.41
CA GLU A 261 -17.43 21.10 -9.44
C GLU A 261 -17.76 19.89 -8.56
N LEU A 262 -18.13 20.17 -7.30
CA LEU A 262 -18.57 19.18 -6.32
C LEU A 262 -19.97 19.54 -5.83
N LYS A 263 -20.87 18.56 -5.76
CA LYS A 263 -22.26 18.74 -5.31
C LYS A 263 -22.63 17.63 -4.34
N LEU A 264 -23.13 17.99 -3.15
CA LEU A 264 -23.54 17.03 -2.12
C LEU A 264 -25.04 16.75 -2.22
N THR A 265 -25.45 15.48 -2.10
CA THR A 265 -26.87 15.06 -2.14
C THR A 265 -27.12 13.82 -1.28
N HIS A 266 -28.36 13.58 -0.84
CA HIS A 266 -28.75 12.34 -0.17
C HIS A 266 -29.48 11.39 -1.13
N THR A 267 -29.33 10.08 -0.94
CA THR A 267 -30.08 9.06 -1.69
C THR A 267 -31.59 9.11 -1.45
N ARG A 268 -32.08 9.70 -0.34
CA ARG A 268 -33.52 9.77 0.00
C ARG A 268 -34.35 10.71 -0.87
N ASP A 269 -33.77 11.83 -1.32
CA ASP A 269 -34.51 12.92 -1.98
C ASP A 269 -33.79 13.49 -3.21
N TRP A 270 -32.52 13.12 -3.41
CA TRP A 270 -31.67 13.57 -4.52
C TRP A 270 -31.66 15.10 -4.72
N LYS A 271 -31.65 15.86 -3.63
CA LYS A 271 -31.54 17.33 -3.67
C LYS A 271 -30.16 17.81 -3.23
N GLU A 272 -29.64 18.77 -3.99
CA GLU A 272 -28.38 19.45 -3.68
C GLU A 272 -28.38 20.07 -2.27
N ARG A 273 -27.23 20.02 -1.61
CA ARG A 273 -26.93 20.65 -0.31
C ARG A 273 -25.88 21.73 -0.52
N LYS A 274 -26.07 22.90 0.10
CA LYS A 274 -25.18 24.06 -0.08
C LYS A 274 -23.94 24.04 0.83
N CYS A 275 -24.00 23.30 1.93
CA CYS A 275 -22.92 23.12 2.88
C CYS A 275 -22.85 21.65 3.31
N TYR A 276 -21.65 21.15 3.63
CA TYR A 276 -21.48 19.77 4.11
C TYR A 276 -22.22 19.51 5.45
N GLY A 277 -22.26 20.53 6.32
CA GLY A 277 -22.89 20.44 7.65
C GLY A 277 -24.41 20.41 7.71
N ASP A 278 -25.11 20.73 6.60
CA ASP A 278 -26.60 20.75 6.54
C ASP A 278 -27.24 19.34 6.51
N ALA A 279 -26.43 18.29 6.42
CA ALA A 279 -26.85 16.97 5.95
C ALA A 279 -26.56 15.84 6.96
N ASP A 280 -25.32 15.35 7.02
CA ASP A 280 -25.02 14.07 7.69
C ASP A 280 -24.89 14.20 9.20
N LEU A 281 -24.02 15.11 9.66
CA LEU A 281 -23.54 15.14 11.05
C LEU A 281 -24.67 15.34 12.07
N GLY A 282 -25.57 16.30 11.83
CA GLY A 282 -26.70 16.58 12.71
C GLY A 282 -27.67 15.40 12.81
N GLU A 283 -27.94 14.72 11.70
CA GLU A 283 -28.83 13.55 11.68
C GLU A 283 -28.17 12.31 12.30
N GLN A 284 -26.88 12.09 12.05
CA GLN A 284 -26.08 11.02 12.67
C GLN A 284 -26.00 11.17 14.20
N ILE A 285 -25.70 12.38 14.71
CA ILE A 285 -25.69 12.62 16.16
C ILE A 285 -27.09 12.45 16.76
N ALA A 286 -28.13 12.93 16.07
CA ALA A 286 -29.50 12.78 16.55
C ALA A 286 -29.96 11.31 16.60
N LYS A 287 -29.58 10.48 15.62
CA LYS A 287 -29.78 9.03 15.63
C LYS A 287 -29.00 8.37 16.78
N TYR A 288 -27.74 8.73 16.99
CA TYR A 288 -26.91 8.25 18.11
C TYR A 288 -27.53 8.59 19.48
N VAL A 289 -27.90 9.85 19.71
CA VAL A 289 -28.54 10.31 20.96
C VAL A 289 -29.90 9.63 21.17
N HIS A 290 -30.69 9.44 20.11
CA HIS A 290 -31.94 8.68 20.19
C HIS A 290 -31.71 7.24 20.65
N LEU A 291 -30.72 6.54 20.07
CA LEU A 291 -30.38 5.17 20.40
C LEU A 291 -29.95 5.03 21.87
N GLN A 292 -29.10 5.94 22.37
CA GLN A 292 -28.69 5.95 23.79
C GLN A 292 -29.90 6.16 24.73
N LEU A 293 -30.79 7.10 24.40
CA LEU A 293 -32.03 7.34 25.16
C LEU A 293 -32.99 6.13 25.11
N ALA A 294 -33.04 5.40 24.00
CA ALA A 294 -33.83 4.18 23.86
C ALA A 294 -33.25 3.02 24.70
N ILE A 295 -31.93 2.85 24.72
CA ILE A 295 -31.23 1.86 25.56
C ILE A 295 -31.53 2.13 27.05
N VAL A 296 -31.43 3.39 27.49
CA VAL A 296 -31.75 3.79 28.88
C VAL A 296 -33.22 3.52 29.21
N LYS A 297 -34.16 3.88 28.33
CA LYS A 297 -35.60 3.61 28.53
C LYS A 297 -35.93 2.11 28.56
N ASN A 298 -35.27 1.29 27.74
CA ASN A 298 -35.49 -0.16 27.73
C ASN A 298 -34.87 -0.83 28.98
N ARG A 299 -33.76 -0.32 29.52
CA ARG A 299 -33.28 -0.72 30.86
C ARG A 299 -34.28 -0.34 31.95
N LEU A 300 -34.82 0.89 31.93
CA LEU A 300 -35.81 1.34 32.90
C LEU A 300 -37.11 0.51 32.84
N LYS A 301 -37.61 0.13 31.65
CA LYS A 301 -38.75 -0.79 31.53
C LYS A 301 -38.48 -2.17 32.13
N ARG A 302 -37.30 -2.77 31.84
CA ARG A 302 -36.92 -4.06 32.46
C ARG A 302 -36.75 -3.97 33.99
N LEU A 303 -36.62 -2.77 34.55
CA LEU A 303 -36.61 -2.50 35.99
C LEU A 303 -37.99 -2.15 36.56
N SER A 304 -38.97 -1.74 35.75
CA SER A 304 -40.36 -1.53 36.19
C SER A 304 -41.19 -2.82 36.16
N ASP A 305 -40.86 -3.73 35.25
CA ASP A 305 -41.59 -4.98 35.03
C ASP A 305 -41.08 -6.13 35.96
N GLY A 306 -40.12 -5.82 36.84
CA GLY A 306 -39.47 -6.77 37.76
C GLY A 306 -39.79 -6.52 39.24
N ASP A 307 -40.86 -7.18 39.72
CA ASP A 307 -41.27 -7.41 41.12
C ASP A 307 -41.26 -6.24 42.14
N LEU A 308 -42.47 -5.89 42.60
CA LEU A 308 -42.72 -5.13 43.82
C LEU A 308 -42.34 -5.94 45.07
N ARG A 309 -41.13 -5.76 45.62
CA ARG A 309 -40.79 -6.15 47.00
C ARG A 309 -39.62 -5.34 47.60
N HIS A 310 -39.96 -4.41 48.48
CA HIS A 310 -39.05 -3.65 49.37
C HIS A 310 -38.83 -4.44 50.70
N PRO A 311 -37.73 -4.22 51.48
CA PRO A 311 -37.33 -2.90 52.01
C PRO A 311 -35.82 -2.56 52.19
N THR A 312 -35.45 -1.34 51.75
CA THR A 312 -34.56 -0.32 52.39
C THR A 312 -33.13 -0.68 52.96
N PRO A 313 -32.22 0.31 53.18
CA PRO A 313 -30.82 0.13 52.74
C PRO A 313 -29.72 0.38 53.80
N PRO A 314 -28.45 0.15 53.44
CA PRO A 314 -27.30 0.86 54.01
C PRO A 314 -26.57 1.78 53.01
N ARG A 315 -26.53 3.07 53.35
CA ARG A 315 -25.54 4.14 53.05
C ARG A 315 -24.62 4.04 51.82
N MET A 316 -24.63 5.12 51.03
CA MET A 316 -23.54 5.49 50.11
C MET A 316 -22.20 5.68 50.85
N SER A 317 -21.11 5.21 50.25
CA SER A 317 -19.76 5.77 50.40
C SER A 317 -19.26 6.21 49.02
N THR A 318 -18.85 7.47 48.90
CA THR A 318 -18.55 8.10 47.60
C THR A 318 -17.08 8.00 47.24
N SER A 319 -16.75 7.31 46.15
CA SER A 319 -15.48 7.46 45.43
C SER A 319 -15.67 7.23 43.93
N SER A 320 -16.61 7.96 43.33
CA SER A 320 -16.87 7.93 41.89
C SER A 320 -15.84 8.80 41.13
N SER A 321 -14.73 8.19 40.70
CA SER A 321 -13.81 8.78 39.71
C SER A 321 -14.11 8.31 38.27
N ALA A 322 -15.39 8.09 37.97
CA ALA A 322 -15.88 7.82 36.62
C ALA A 322 -16.19 9.16 35.92
N SER A 323 -15.16 9.97 35.69
CA SER A 323 -15.31 11.36 35.22
C SER A 323 -14.20 11.77 34.26
N ASN A 324 -14.39 11.45 32.97
CA ASN A 324 -14.02 12.33 31.87
C ASN A 324 -14.91 12.00 30.65
N VAL A 325 -16.21 12.32 30.79
CA VAL A 325 -17.15 12.38 29.67
C VAL A 325 -17.31 13.85 29.29
N SER A 326 -16.92 14.21 28.06
CA SER A 326 -17.38 15.44 27.42
C SER A 326 -17.55 15.25 25.91
N PHE A 327 -18.74 15.62 25.44
CA PHE A 327 -19.07 15.95 24.06
C PHE A 327 -20.38 16.75 24.14
N ASP A 328 -20.26 18.06 24.43
CA ASP A 328 -21.36 18.93 24.83
C ASP A 328 -21.17 20.37 24.29
N GLU A 329 -21.24 20.53 22.97
CA GLU A 329 -21.98 21.68 22.46
C GLU A 329 -23.44 21.44 22.89
N ARG A 330 -23.96 22.20 23.87
CA ARG A 330 -25.29 22.06 24.55
C ARG A 330 -26.50 22.25 23.62
N GLU A 331 -26.22 22.21 22.34
CA GLU A 331 -26.73 23.06 21.28
C GLU A 331 -26.82 22.25 19.99
N ILE A 332 -25.96 21.22 19.81
CA ILE A 332 -26.35 19.99 19.10
C ILE A 332 -27.68 19.47 19.69
N ALA A 333 -27.84 19.57 21.01
CA ALA A 333 -29.05 19.19 21.74
C ALA A 333 -30.29 20.06 21.44
N LYS A 334 -30.14 21.16 20.68
CA LYS A 334 -31.26 21.84 19.99
C LYS A 334 -31.25 21.62 18.48
N ALA A 335 -30.12 21.34 17.83
CA ALA A 335 -29.94 21.18 16.37
C ALA A 335 -30.60 19.92 15.75
N VAL A 336 -31.82 19.61 16.18
CA VAL A 336 -32.77 18.63 15.63
C VAL A 336 -34.21 19.22 15.66
N SER A 337 -34.36 20.48 16.07
CA SER A 337 -35.57 20.99 16.72
C SER A 337 -36.82 21.03 15.84
N THR A 338 -37.64 20.00 16.01
CA THR A 338 -39.03 19.83 15.53
C THR A 338 -39.16 19.07 14.20
N PRO A 339 -38.76 19.56 13.00
CA PRO A 339 -38.94 18.79 11.77
C PRO A 339 -38.11 17.50 11.75
N LEU A 340 -36.80 17.60 11.99
CA LEU A 340 -35.89 16.45 12.09
C LEU A 340 -36.30 15.50 13.23
N ARG A 341 -36.77 16.02 14.37
CA ARG A 341 -37.25 15.18 15.48
C ARG A 341 -38.51 14.36 15.13
N LEU A 342 -39.39 14.91 14.28
CA LEU A 342 -40.52 14.18 13.69
C LEU A 342 -40.05 13.18 12.61
N HIS A 343 -39.05 13.53 11.81
CA HIS A 343 -38.50 12.68 10.76
C HIS A 343 -37.77 11.46 11.34
N ILE A 344 -36.86 11.68 12.29
CA ILE A 344 -36.13 10.63 13.01
C ILE A 344 -37.08 9.73 13.79
N LYS A 345 -38.19 10.25 14.35
CA LYS A 345 -39.19 9.37 14.98
C LYS A 345 -39.91 8.47 13.95
N LYS A 346 -40.06 8.89 12.69
CA LYS A 346 -40.61 8.05 11.61
C LYS A 346 -39.56 7.11 10.99
N GLN A 347 -38.29 7.49 11.02
CA GLN A 347 -37.17 6.69 10.49
C GLN A 347 -36.60 5.69 11.52
N ALA A 348 -36.69 5.93 12.83
CA ALA A 348 -36.21 4.99 13.84
C ALA A 348 -36.98 3.66 13.85
N ASP A 349 -38.19 3.65 13.27
CA ASP A 349 -39.01 2.46 13.02
C ASP A 349 -38.65 1.78 11.67
N LYS A 350 -37.60 2.23 10.96
CA LYS A 350 -37.05 1.62 9.74
C LYS A 350 -35.52 1.41 9.86
N PRO A 351 -34.98 0.26 9.41
CA PRO A 351 -33.54 -0.02 9.53
C PRO A 351 -32.66 0.67 8.47
N ASP A 352 -33.24 1.42 7.54
CA ASP A 352 -32.55 2.00 6.39
C ASP A 352 -31.67 3.21 6.80
N GLU A 353 -30.38 2.95 7.05
CA GLU A 353 -29.38 3.98 7.30
C GLU A 353 -29.11 4.79 6.02
N GLU A 354 -29.14 6.11 6.14
CA GLU A 354 -29.12 7.04 5.01
C GLU A 354 -27.70 7.25 4.45
N ILE A 355 -27.62 7.51 3.14
CA ILE A 355 -26.37 7.60 2.38
C ILE A 355 -26.29 8.92 1.62
N SER A 356 -25.09 9.51 1.60
CA SER A 356 -24.79 10.78 0.94
C SER A 356 -23.78 10.60 -0.19
N PHE A 357 -24.09 11.16 -1.35
CA PHE A 357 -23.21 11.20 -2.50
C PHE A 357 -22.51 12.57 -2.60
N THR A 358 -21.18 12.56 -2.65
CA THR A 358 -20.42 13.66 -3.22
C THR A 358 -20.31 13.43 -4.73
N ILE A 359 -21.07 14.18 -5.52
CA ILE A 359 -21.06 14.16 -6.98
C ILE A 359 -19.90 15.01 -7.49
N TRP A 360 -19.10 14.47 -8.41
CA TRP A 360 -18.01 15.17 -9.08
C TRP A 360 -18.37 15.41 -10.55
N ASP A 361 -18.50 16.68 -10.96
CA ASP A 361 -18.58 17.08 -12.36
C ASP A 361 -17.20 17.56 -12.83
N TYR A 362 -16.59 16.82 -13.75
CA TYR A 362 -15.34 17.23 -14.37
C TYR A 362 -15.60 17.86 -15.74
N GLY A 363 -15.27 19.13 -15.84
CA GLY A 363 -15.29 19.94 -17.05
C GLY A 363 -13.97 19.90 -17.81
N GLY A 364 -14.00 19.40 -19.06
CA GLY A 364 -12.80 19.23 -19.89
C GLY A 364 -11.92 18.07 -19.42
N GLN A 365 -12.47 16.87 -19.30
CA GLN A 365 -11.82 15.73 -18.62
C GLN A 365 -10.46 15.33 -19.21
N GLU A 366 -10.21 15.56 -20.50
CA GLU A 366 -8.91 15.37 -21.17
C GLU A 366 -7.75 16.12 -20.49
N VAL A 367 -8.02 17.27 -19.87
CA VAL A 367 -7.08 18.01 -19.02
C VAL A 367 -6.54 17.14 -17.88
N PHE A 368 -7.39 16.28 -17.31
CA PHE A 368 -7.15 15.62 -16.04
C PHE A 368 -6.66 14.18 -16.17
N TYR A 369 -6.43 13.66 -17.39
CA TYR A 369 -5.96 12.28 -17.63
C TYR A 369 -4.66 11.96 -16.87
N ALA A 370 -3.72 12.92 -16.84
CA ALA A 370 -2.48 12.80 -16.06
C ALA A 370 -2.71 12.59 -14.55
N LEU A 371 -3.85 13.05 -14.01
CA LEU A 371 -4.21 13.05 -12.59
C LEU A 371 -5.23 11.97 -12.19
N HIS A 372 -5.65 11.09 -13.10
CA HIS A 372 -6.69 10.07 -12.85
C HIS A 372 -6.42 9.22 -11.60
N HIS A 373 -5.16 8.87 -11.33
CA HIS A 373 -4.71 8.13 -10.15
C HIS A 373 -5.03 8.81 -8.81
N LEU A 374 -5.18 10.15 -8.76
CA LEU A 374 -5.52 10.89 -7.55
C LEU A 374 -7.00 10.81 -7.17
N PHE A 375 -7.87 10.44 -8.11
CA PHE A 375 -9.31 10.62 -7.94
C PHE A 375 -10.21 9.50 -8.48
N LEU A 376 -9.75 8.66 -9.42
CA LEU A 376 -10.40 7.40 -9.71
C LEU A 376 -10.00 6.42 -8.60
N THR A 377 -10.97 5.98 -7.80
CA THR A 377 -10.76 5.25 -6.54
C THR A 377 -11.90 4.25 -6.32
N GLN A 378 -11.62 3.12 -5.66
CA GLN A 378 -12.61 2.09 -5.33
C GLN A 378 -13.80 2.54 -4.45
N TYR A 379 -13.72 3.72 -3.81
CA TYR A 379 -14.70 4.23 -2.84
C TYR A 379 -15.89 4.99 -3.49
N GLY A 380 -16.37 4.52 -4.64
CA GLY A 380 -17.40 5.22 -5.39
C GLY A 380 -18.11 4.41 -6.48
N VAL A 381 -19.01 5.10 -7.18
CA VAL A 381 -19.73 4.63 -8.37
C VAL A 381 -19.48 5.61 -9.51
N TYR A 382 -19.28 5.06 -10.70
CA TYR A 382 -18.99 5.80 -11.92
C TYR A 382 -20.24 5.90 -12.78
N VAL A 383 -20.48 7.08 -13.36
CA VAL A 383 -21.56 7.33 -14.31
C VAL A 383 -20.92 7.74 -15.62
N LEU A 384 -20.84 6.80 -16.57
CA LEU A 384 -20.25 7.02 -17.89
C LEU A 384 -21.35 7.50 -18.85
N VAL A 385 -21.33 8.79 -19.16
CA VAL A 385 -22.37 9.46 -19.96
C VAL A 385 -21.93 9.57 -21.41
N PHE A 386 -22.83 9.20 -22.34
CA PHE A 386 -22.59 9.18 -23.77
C PHE A 386 -23.77 9.73 -24.57
N ASP A 387 -23.53 10.06 -25.84
CA ASP A 387 -24.56 10.46 -26.80
C ASP A 387 -24.99 9.22 -27.61
N MET A 388 -26.27 8.85 -27.53
CA MET A 388 -26.79 7.65 -28.22
C MET A 388 -26.68 7.75 -29.76
N ARG A 389 -26.72 8.97 -30.30
CA ARG A 389 -26.67 9.27 -31.73
C ARG A 389 -25.28 9.02 -32.33
N GLU A 390 -24.25 9.11 -31.49
CA GLU A 390 -22.87 8.78 -31.87
C GLU A 390 -22.67 7.26 -31.94
N VAL A 391 -23.20 6.51 -30.96
CA VAL A 391 -23.10 5.03 -30.91
C VAL A 391 -23.88 4.35 -32.03
N LEU A 392 -25.02 4.91 -32.47
CA LEU A 392 -25.75 4.49 -33.67
C LEU A 392 -25.08 4.94 -35.00
N GLY A 393 -24.09 5.81 -34.92
CA GLY A 393 -23.39 6.41 -36.05
C GLY A 393 -24.12 7.63 -36.63
N LYS A 394 -23.52 8.82 -36.45
CA LYS A 394 -24.14 10.13 -36.75
C LYS A 394 -24.81 10.29 -38.12
N LYS A 395 -24.39 9.52 -39.13
CA LYS A 395 -24.96 9.55 -40.50
C LYS A 395 -26.48 9.38 -40.51
N ARG A 396 -27.06 8.57 -39.62
CA ARG A 396 -28.52 8.37 -39.49
C ARG A 396 -29.28 9.67 -39.18
N PHE A 397 -28.64 10.58 -38.46
CA PHE A 397 -29.25 11.81 -37.95
C PHE A 397 -29.04 13.02 -38.87
N LYS A 398 -28.37 12.86 -40.02
CA LYS A 398 -28.04 13.96 -40.95
C LYS A 398 -29.28 14.72 -41.47
N GLU A 399 -30.42 14.03 -41.58
CA GLU A 399 -31.70 14.63 -42.04
C GLU A 399 -32.60 15.07 -40.87
N ARG A 400 -32.25 14.70 -39.63
CA ARG A 400 -32.99 15.06 -38.40
C ARG A 400 -32.42 16.30 -37.68
N LEU A 401 -31.15 16.64 -37.92
CA LEU A 401 -30.39 17.67 -37.18
C LEU A 401 -29.96 18.85 -38.07
N ASP A 402 -29.67 20.00 -37.45
CA ASP A 402 -29.04 21.12 -38.17
C ASP A 402 -27.55 20.87 -38.46
N GLU A 403 -26.97 21.61 -39.40
CA GLU A 403 -25.57 21.44 -39.82
C GLU A 403 -24.57 21.65 -38.67
N ARG A 404 -24.88 22.50 -37.69
CA ARG A 404 -24.00 22.83 -36.56
C ARG A 404 -24.07 21.77 -35.47
N GLU A 405 -25.20 21.12 -35.28
CA GLU A 405 -25.33 19.99 -34.37
C GLU A 405 -24.73 18.73 -34.99
N TYR A 406 -25.06 18.41 -36.25
CA TYR A 406 -24.47 17.29 -36.99
C TYR A 406 -22.93 17.39 -37.09
N ALA A 407 -22.37 18.60 -37.21
CA ALA A 407 -20.93 18.83 -37.23
C ALA A 407 -20.24 18.57 -35.87
N LYS A 408 -20.96 18.63 -34.74
CA LYS A 408 -20.40 18.37 -33.39
C LYS A 408 -20.32 16.88 -33.05
N LEU A 409 -21.19 16.05 -33.62
CA LEU A 409 -21.22 14.62 -33.37
C LEU A 409 -19.90 13.96 -33.82
N ALA A 410 -19.38 13.02 -33.03
CA ALA A 410 -18.26 12.15 -33.44
C ALA A 410 -18.67 11.14 -34.51
N SER A 411 -17.68 10.43 -35.06
CA SER A 411 -17.93 9.12 -35.66
C SER A 411 -18.29 8.09 -34.57
N GLN A 412 -18.84 6.95 -34.99
CA GLN A 412 -19.09 5.81 -34.10
C GLN A 412 -17.78 5.28 -33.50
N GLU A 413 -16.69 5.34 -34.27
CA GLU A 413 -15.37 4.85 -33.91
C GLU A 413 -14.73 5.69 -32.81
N ASP A 414 -14.69 7.03 -32.95
CA ASP A 414 -14.16 7.93 -31.90
C ASP A 414 -14.99 7.85 -30.61
N SER A 415 -16.31 7.61 -30.74
CA SER A 415 -17.20 7.43 -29.59
C SER A 415 -16.91 6.12 -28.85
N LEU A 416 -16.69 5.02 -29.58
CA LEU A 416 -16.32 3.71 -29.01
C LEU A 416 -14.87 3.69 -28.46
N GLU A 417 -13.91 4.39 -29.07
CA GLU A 417 -12.58 4.61 -28.49
C GLU A 417 -12.69 5.36 -27.15
N THR A 418 -13.46 6.47 -27.13
CA THR A 418 -13.68 7.25 -25.91
C THR A 418 -14.33 6.41 -24.80
N PHE A 419 -15.28 5.53 -25.16
CA PHE A 419 -15.89 4.56 -24.26
C PHE A 419 -14.87 3.60 -23.65
N ARG A 420 -14.05 2.94 -24.48
CA ARG A 420 -13.01 2.00 -24.07
C ARG A 420 -12.03 2.69 -23.13
N PHE A 421 -11.50 3.85 -23.51
CA PHE A 421 -10.61 4.66 -22.68
C PHE A 421 -11.19 4.94 -21.29
N TRP A 422 -12.47 5.32 -21.18
CA TRP A 422 -13.09 5.58 -19.88
C TRP A 422 -13.30 4.34 -19.04
N ILE A 423 -13.81 3.27 -19.63
CA ILE A 423 -13.96 1.98 -18.95
C ILE A 423 -12.61 1.50 -18.42
N ASP A 424 -11.61 1.43 -19.29
CA ASP A 424 -10.29 0.91 -18.96
C ASP A 424 -9.53 1.81 -17.96
N SER A 425 -9.71 3.14 -18.03
CA SER A 425 -9.16 4.05 -17.01
C SER A 425 -9.86 3.95 -15.66
N ILE A 426 -11.12 3.50 -15.58
CA ILE A 426 -11.78 3.18 -14.30
C ILE A 426 -11.20 1.88 -13.75
N ARG A 427 -11.14 0.81 -14.59
CA ARG A 427 -10.61 -0.51 -14.20
C ARG A 427 -9.24 -0.42 -13.53
N LEU A 428 -8.34 0.39 -14.09
CA LEU A 428 -6.94 0.50 -13.65
C LEU A 428 -6.74 1.04 -12.23
N HIS A 429 -7.64 1.92 -11.77
CA HIS A 429 -7.53 2.63 -10.49
C HIS A 429 -8.66 2.25 -9.50
N ALA A 430 -9.71 1.59 -9.99
CA ALA A 430 -10.92 1.24 -9.25
C ALA A 430 -11.61 -0.02 -9.82
N PRO A 431 -10.94 -1.19 -9.85
CA PRO A 431 -11.43 -2.39 -10.57
C PRO A 431 -12.80 -2.89 -10.09
N ASP A 432 -13.07 -2.86 -8.78
CA ASP A 432 -14.34 -3.31 -8.17
C ASP A 432 -15.43 -2.22 -8.06
N ALA A 433 -15.21 -1.06 -8.66
CA ALA A 433 -16.16 0.04 -8.63
C ALA A 433 -17.28 -0.16 -9.67
N ASN A 434 -18.52 0.12 -9.26
CA ASN A 434 -19.67 -0.07 -10.15
C ASN A 434 -19.79 1.05 -11.18
N ILE A 435 -20.25 0.69 -12.38
CA ILE A 435 -20.34 1.61 -13.53
C ILE A 435 -21.79 1.64 -14.04
N ALA A 436 -22.43 2.81 -14.03
CA ALA A 436 -23.68 3.07 -14.72
C ALA A 436 -23.40 3.69 -16.09
N LEU A 437 -23.91 3.09 -17.17
CA LEU A 437 -23.85 3.68 -18.51
C LEU A 437 -25.09 4.54 -18.72
N VAL A 438 -24.95 5.80 -19.14
CA VAL A 438 -26.08 6.73 -19.34
C VAL A 438 -26.09 7.27 -20.76
N GLY A 439 -27.08 6.84 -21.53
CA GLY A 439 -27.30 7.30 -22.90
C GLY A 439 -28.16 8.56 -22.91
N THR A 440 -27.66 9.64 -23.50
CA THR A 440 -28.37 10.92 -23.63
C THR A 440 -29.01 11.07 -25.00
N TYR A 441 -29.93 12.03 -25.14
CA TYR A 441 -30.76 12.31 -26.33
C TYR A 441 -31.87 11.28 -26.62
N LEU A 442 -32.55 10.80 -25.57
CA LEU A 442 -33.74 9.93 -25.67
C LEU A 442 -34.91 10.60 -26.42
N ASP A 443 -34.97 11.93 -26.44
CA ASP A 443 -35.90 12.73 -27.25
C ASP A 443 -35.69 12.52 -28.77
N GLN A 444 -34.50 12.08 -29.19
CA GLN A 444 -34.09 11.92 -30.59
C GLN A 444 -33.81 10.47 -31.01
N VAL A 445 -33.66 9.60 -30.00
CA VAL A 445 -33.51 8.15 -30.09
C VAL A 445 -34.58 7.51 -29.19
N PRO A 446 -35.88 7.60 -29.52
CA PRO A 446 -36.96 7.09 -28.68
C PRO A 446 -37.21 5.59 -28.85
N ASP A 447 -36.82 5.02 -29.99
CA ASP A 447 -37.24 3.71 -30.46
C ASP A 447 -36.48 2.56 -29.75
N SER A 448 -37.19 1.51 -29.34
CA SER A 448 -36.58 0.40 -28.57
C SER A 448 -35.61 -0.43 -29.41
N GLU A 449 -35.87 -0.59 -30.70
CA GLU A 449 -34.95 -1.28 -31.63
C GLU A 449 -33.58 -0.55 -31.72
N GLU A 450 -33.58 0.79 -31.64
CA GLU A 450 -32.34 1.58 -31.56
C GLU A 450 -31.63 1.39 -30.20
N HIS A 451 -32.36 1.13 -29.10
CA HIS A 451 -31.77 0.83 -27.79
C HIS A 451 -31.14 -0.57 -27.75
N GLU A 452 -31.77 -1.56 -28.37
CA GLU A 452 -31.22 -2.91 -28.54
C GLU A 452 -29.94 -2.91 -29.41
N GLU A 453 -29.90 -2.11 -30.49
CA GLU A 453 -28.69 -1.96 -31.32
C GLU A 453 -27.54 -1.26 -30.56
N ILE A 454 -27.84 -0.23 -29.75
CA ILE A 454 -26.86 0.41 -28.85
C ILE A 454 -26.31 -0.61 -27.85
N GLU A 455 -27.17 -1.39 -27.21
CA GLU A 455 -26.74 -2.41 -26.25
C GLU A 455 -25.85 -3.48 -26.89
N TYR A 456 -26.26 -4.03 -28.03
CA TYR A 456 -25.49 -5.03 -28.77
C TYR A 456 -24.11 -4.48 -29.16
N THR A 457 -24.06 -3.23 -29.63
CA THR A 457 -22.82 -2.53 -29.98
C THR A 457 -21.93 -2.36 -28.76
N LEU A 458 -22.45 -1.85 -27.64
CA LEU A 458 -21.67 -1.64 -26.42
C LEU A 458 -21.19 -2.96 -25.81
N GLU A 459 -22.00 -4.03 -25.81
CA GLU A 459 -21.54 -5.33 -25.33
C GLU A 459 -20.39 -5.88 -26.20
N THR A 460 -20.57 -5.92 -27.51
CA THR A 460 -19.62 -6.59 -28.42
C THR A 460 -18.33 -5.80 -28.61
N GLU A 461 -18.42 -4.47 -28.71
CA GLU A 461 -17.27 -3.60 -28.98
C GLU A 461 -16.60 -3.03 -27.73
N VAL A 462 -17.27 -3.01 -26.57
CA VAL A 462 -16.71 -2.47 -25.32
C VAL A 462 -16.74 -3.50 -24.19
N LEU A 463 -17.90 -3.85 -23.66
CA LEU A 463 -18.01 -4.54 -22.35
C LEU A 463 -17.40 -5.94 -22.35
N ARG A 464 -17.52 -6.68 -23.47
CA ARG A 464 -16.90 -8.00 -23.63
C ARG A 464 -15.38 -7.91 -23.88
N ARG A 465 -14.90 -6.85 -24.53
CA ARG A 465 -13.47 -6.62 -24.79
C ARG A 465 -12.71 -6.16 -23.55
N CYS A 466 -13.35 -5.35 -22.70
CA CYS A 466 -12.79 -4.86 -21.43
C CYS A 466 -13.14 -5.76 -20.22
N GLY A 467 -13.92 -6.84 -20.40
CA GLY A 467 -14.25 -7.80 -19.32
C GLY A 467 -15.17 -7.29 -18.20
N VAL A 468 -15.70 -6.07 -18.28
CA VAL A 468 -16.38 -5.37 -17.16
C VAL A 468 -17.85 -5.69 -16.94
N LYS A 469 -18.46 -6.65 -17.67
CA LYS A 469 -19.91 -6.92 -17.58
C LYS A 469 -20.41 -7.28 -16.17
N SER A 470 -19.50 -7.70 -15.27
CA SER A 470 -19.77 -7.98 -13.85
C SER A 470 -19.94 -6.74 -12.96
N VAL A 471 -19.36 -5.58 -13.33
CA VAL A 471 -19.41 -4.33 -12.53
C VAL A 471 -20.35 -3.27 -13.09
N VAL A 472 -20.80 -3.43 -14.34
CA VAL A 472 -21.82 -2.56 -14.94
C VAL A 472 -23.18 -2.77 -14.28
N LEU A 473 -23.89 -1.68 -13.99
CA LEU A 473 -25.22 -1.72 -13.40
C LEU A 473 -26.30 -1.94 -14.47
N LEU A 474 -27.10 -3.00 -14.29
CA LEU A 474 -28.30 -3.25 -15.09
C LEU A 474 -29.38 -2.21 -14.76
N ASN A 475 -30.09 -1.76 -15.80
CA ASN A 475 -31.31 -0.99 -15.69
C ASN A 475 -32.50 -1.94 -15.55
N ASP A 476 -32.76 -2.38 -14.31
CA ASP A 476 -33.79 -3.38 -13.98
C ASP A 476 -35.18 -3.07 -14.58
N GLU A 477 -35.55 -1.79 -14.77
CA GLU A 477 -36.85 -1.39 -15.35
C GLU A 477 -36.92 -1.48 -16.88
N ALA A 478 -35.80 -1.25 -17.58
CA ALA A 478 -35.75 -1.31 -19.04
C ALA A 478 -35.18 -2.64 -19.58
N GLN A 479 -34.60 -3.47 -18.70
CA GLN A 479 -33.82 -4.67 -19.04
C GLN A 479 -32.62 -4.39 -19.96
N LEU A 480 -32.00 -3.20 -19.82
CA LEU A 480 -30.84 -2.76 -20.58
C LEU A 480 -29.59 -2.62 -19.70
N TRP A 481 -28.39 -2.79 -20.25
CA TRP A 481 -27.09 -2.48 -19.64
C TRP A 481 -26.77 -0.97 -19.58
N PHE A 482 -27.73 -0.11 -19.96
CA PHE A 482 -27.61 1.34 -19.88
C PHE A 482 -28.95 2.02 -19.52
N PHE A 483 -28.84 3.27 -19.09
CA PHE A 483 -29.95 4.14 -18.68
C PHE A 483 -30.16 5.23 -19.75
N PRO A 484 -31.07 5.03 -20.72
CA PRO A 484 -31.46 6.07 -21.67
C PRO A 484 -32.21 7.20 -20.94
N ILE A 485 -31.73 8.44 -21.06
CA ILE A 485 -32.24 9.62 -20.38
C ILE A 485 -32.50 10.76 -21.37
N ASP A 486 -33.68 11.35 -21.24
CA ASP A 486 -33.97 12.68 -21.75
C ASP A 486 -33.55 13.70 -20.68
N ASN A 487 -32.71 14.66 -21.07
CA ASN A 487 -32.22 15.74 -20.21
C ASN A 487 -33.00 17.05 -20.41
N ALA A 488 -33.92 17.11 -21.38
CA ALA A 488 -34.75 18.25 -21.72
C ALA A 488 -36.19 18.15 -21.18
N ASP A 489 -36.64 16.98 -20.71
CA ASP A 489 -37.92 16.79 -19.97
C ASP A 489 -38.05 17.85 -18.87
N ARG A 490 -39.09 18.70 -19.00
CA ARG A 490 -39.37 19.82 -18.10
C ARG A 490 -40.33 19.46 -16.97
N ASP A 491 -41.09 18.38 -17.15
CA ASP A 491 -42.17 17.98 -16.24
C ASP A 491 -41.70 16.86 -15.28
N TYR A 492 -40.50 16.29 -15.52
CA TYR A 492 -39.92 15.16 -14.80
C TYR A 492 -40.84 13.92 -14.77
N THR A 493 -41.68 13.78 -15.80
CA THR A 493 -42.65 12.68 -15.90
C THR A 493 -41.97 11.38 -16.32
N ASN A 494 -40.79 11.47 -16.92
CA ASN A 494 -40.02 10.31 -17.37
C ASN A 494 -39.35 9.58 -16.18
N ASN A 495 -39.97 8.47 -15.74
CA ASN A 495 -39.51 7.62 -14.65
C ASN A 495 -38.05 7.10 -14.80
N ARG A 496 -37.44 7.15 -15.99
CA ARG A 496 -36.07 6.66 -16.22
C ARG A 496 -35.01 7.35 -15.34
N ALA A 497 -35.22 8.62 -14.97
CA ALA A 497 -34.36 9.31 -14.01
C ALA A 497 -34.48 8.74 -12.58
N ARG A 498 -35.66 8.24 -12.18
CA ARG A 498 -35.86 7.54 -10.91
C ARG A 498 -35.16 6.17 -10.91
N ALA A 499 -35.29 5.38 -11.99
CA ALA A 499 -34.61 4.09 -12.12
C ALA A 499 -33.09 4.21 -11.94
N LEU A 500 -32.44 5.20 -12.57
CA LEU A 500 -31.01 5.45 -12.38
C LEU A 500 -30.67 5.80 -10.91
N ARG A 501 -31.44 6.68 -10.26
CA ARG A 501 -31.25 7.05 -8.84
C ARG A 501 -31.35 5.83 -7.91
N GLU A 502 -32.30 4.93 -8.17
CA GLU A 502 -32.49 3.70 -7.41
C GLU A 502 -31.32 2.73 -7.58
N SER A 503 -30.91 2.44 -8.83
CA SER A 503 -29.74 1.58 -9.10
C SER A 503 -28.42 2.14 -8.55
N LEU A 504 -28.19 3.45 -8.64
CA LEU A 504 -27.01 4.09 -8.05
C LEU A 504 -27.02 3.97 -6.51
N SER A 505 -28.17 4.13 -5.86
CA SER A 505 -28.31 3.98 -4.40
C SER A 505 -28.09 2.53 -3.96
N LYS A 506 -28.64 1.57 -4.72
CA LYS A 506 -28.49 0.12 -4.54
C LYS A 506 -27.03 -0.34 -4.69
N ALA A 507 -26.26 0.28 -5.58
CA ALA A 507 -24.84 -0.04 -5.80
C ALA A 507 -23.91 0.31 -4.62
N VAL A 508 -24.30 1.26 -3.75
CA VAL A 508 -23.50 1.69 -2.59
C VAL A 508 -24.00 1.22 -1.24
N ILE A 509 -25.27 0.82 -1.12
CA ILE A 509 -25.88 0.49 0.18
C ILE A 509 -25.13 -0.60 0.95
N ASP A 510 -24.59 -1.57 0.20
CA ASP A 510 -23.94 -2.75 0.74
C ASP A 510 -22.41 -2.70 0.82
N LYS A 511 -21.75 -1.68 0.23
CA LYS A 511 -20.29 -1.55 0.19
C LYS A 511 -19.69 -1.27 1.58
N ASP A 512 -18.56 -1.90 1.90
CA ASP A 512 -17.96 -1.87 3.24
C ASP A 512 -17.57 -0.46 3.69
N PHE A 513 -16.94 0.35 2.81
CA PHE A 513 -16.57 1.73 3.12
C PHE A 513 -17.77 2.63 3.48
N VAL A 514 -18.97 2.32 2.97
CA VAL A 514 -20.20 3.08 3.31
C VAL A 514 -20.78 2.61 4.64
N LYS A 515 -20.67 1.31 4.94
CA LYS A 515 -21.11 0.66 6.19
C LYS A 515 -20.17 0.87 7.37
N GLU A 516 -18.93 1.25 7.10
CA GLU A 516 -17.86 1.38 8.09
C GLU A 516 -18.22 2.33 9.23
N LYS A 517 -17.71 2.03 10.44
CA LYS A 517 -18.01 2.77 11.65
C LYS A 517 -16.79 3.54 12.13
N VAL A 518 -16.87 4.86 12.05
CA VAL A 518 -15.81 5.82 12.40
C VAL A 518 -16.05 6.44 13.78
N PRO A 519 -15.03 7.01 14.43
CA PRO A 519 -15.21 7.85 15.62
C PRO A 519 -16.04 9.09 15.28
N LEU A 520 -17.10 9.38 16.04
CA LEU A 520 -17.96 10.56 15.82
C LEU A 520 -17.17 11.88 15.80
N ARG A 521 -16.08 11.97 16.60
CA ARG A 521 -15.19 13.13 16.63
C ARG A 521 -14.49 13.39 15.29
N TRP A 522 -14.20 12.34 14.50
CA TRP A 522 -13.60 12.48 13.18
C TRP A 522 -14.59 13.11 12.18
N SER A 523 -15.83 12.62 12.11
CA SER A 523 -16.88 13.22 11.28
C SER A 523 -17.14 14.69 11.66
N TYR A 524 -17.15 15.01 12.96
CA TYR A 524 -17.27 16.37 13.47
C TYR A 524 -16.07 17.27 13.08
N CYS A 525 -14.84 16.75 13.18
CA CYS A 525 -13.63 17.48 12.76
C CYS A 525 -13.61 17.74 11.26
N LEU A 526 -14.03 16.79 10.44
CA LEU A 526 -14.15 16.97 8.99
C LEU A 526 -15.10 18.11 8.65
N GLU A 527 -16.27 18.21 9.28
CA GLU A 527 -17.19 19.33 9.05
C GLU A 527 -16.57 20.67 9.46
N LYS A 528 -15.86 20.73 10.60
CA LYS A 528 -15.13 21.95 11.03
C LYS A 528 -13.96 22.31 10.10
N LEU A 529 -13.33 21.33 9.44
CA LEU A 529 -12.29 21.55 8.43
C LEU A 529 -12.88 22.04 7.10
N LEU A 530 -13.96 21.40 6.61
CA LEU A 530 -14.66 21.79 5.38
C LEU A 530 -15.42 23.12 5.52
N SER A 531 -15.71 23.58 6.74
CA SER A 531 -16.28 24.91 6.99
C SER A 531 -15.26 26.07 7.01
N GLN A 532 -13.96 25.80 6.83
CA GLN A 532 -12.94 26.85 6.82
C GLN A 532 -12.95 27.63 5.48
N ASP A 533 -12.79 28.96 5.55
CA ASP A 533 -12.63 29.77 4.34
C ASP A 533 -11.18 29.80 3.82
N LYS A 534 -10.62 28.61 3.61
CA LYS A 534 -9.33 28.36 2.95
C LYS A 534 -9.45 27.13 2.05
N ASP A 535 -8.63 27.06 1.01
CA ASP A 535 -8.55 25.88 0.13
C ASP A 535 -7.65 24.76 0.70
N TYR A 536 -6.68 25.14 1.54
CA TYR A 536 -5.81 24.24 2.30
C TYR A 536 -5.51 24.81 3.70
N LEU A 537 -5.02 23.97 4.60
CA LEU A 537 -4.55 24.32 5.94
C LEU A 537 -3.11 23.83 6.14
N LEU A 538 -2.37 24.48 7.04
CA LEU A 538 -1.13 23.89 7.54
C LEU A 538 -1.45 22.78 8.55
N LEU A 539 -0.63 21.73 8.60
CA LEU A 539 -0.82 20.58 9.49
C LEU A 539 -0.93 21.00 10.96
N ASN A 540 -0.17 22.00 11.40
CA ASN A 540 -0.24 22.55 12.75
C ASN A 540 -1.56 23.31 13.06
N GLU A 541 -2.24 23.89 12.05
CA GLU A 541 -3.58 24.45 12.19
C GLU A 541 -4.61 23.33 12.34
N VAL A 542 -4.46 22.23 11.58
CA VAL A 542 -5.32 21.05 11.66
C VAL A 542 -5.17 20.33 13.00
N GLU A 543 -3.94 20.07 13.46
CA GLU A 543 -3.69 19.50 14.79
C GLU A 543 -4.33 20.36 15.90
N LYS A 544 -4.19 21.69 15.81
CA LYS A 544 -4.75 22.62 16.78
C LYS A 544 -6.28 22.51 16.80
N LEU A 545 -6.94 22.66 15.65
CA LEU A 545 -8.41 22.57 15.55
C LEU A 545 -8.92 21.20 16.03
N ALA A 546 -8.28 20.11 15.61
CA ALA A 546 -8.66 18.75 15.97
C ALA A 546 -8.50 18.47 17.49
N THR A 547 -7.44 18.99 18.11
CA THR A 547 -7.21 18.82 19.56
C THR A 547 -8.09 19.75 20.41
N THR A 548 -8.19 21.04 20.06
CA THR A 548 -8.90 22.04 20.89
C THR A 548 -10.41 22.02 20.71
N GLU A 549 -10.92 21.89 19.49
CA GLU A 549 -12.37 21.95 19.21
C GLU A 549 -13.01 20.56 19.08
N CYS A 550 -12.27 19.58 18.57
CA CYS A 550 -12.82 18.25 18.26
C CYS A 550 -12.40 17.16 19.27
N HIS A 551 -11.46 17.48 20.18
CA HIS A 551 -10.92 16.59 21.20
C HIS A 551 -10.39 15.25 20.65
N ILE A 552 -9.69 15.31 19.52
CA ILE A 552 -8.93 14.19 18.92
C ILE A 552 -7.50 14.22 19.48
N SER A 553 -6.88 13.06 19.71
CA SER A 553 -5.46 13.01 20.14
C SER A 553 -4.54 13.34 18.95
N LYS A 554 -3.34 13.89 19.19
CA LYS A 554 -2.40 14.18 18.09
C LYS A 554 -2.06 12.94 17.25
N GLU A 555 -1.94 11.78 17.88
CA GLU A 555 -1.69 10.50 17.21
C GLU A 555 -2.84 10.12 16.27
N ASP A 556 -4.09 10.38 16.68
CA ASP A 556 -5.28 10.06 15.87
C ASP A 556 -5.56 11.09 14.76
N VAL A 557 -4.94 12.29 14.79
CA VAL A 557 -5.07 13.28 13.69
C VAL A 557 -4.50 12.73 12.39
N PHE A 558 -3.36 12.05 12.42
CA PHE A 558 -2.76 11.46 11.21
C PHE A 558 -3.60 10.31 10.67
N LYS A 559 -4.08 9.42 11.54
CA LYS A 559 -4.98 8.30 11.18
C LYS A 559 -6.28 8.83 10.53
N MET A 560 -6.84 9.90 11.11
CA MET A 560 -8.02 10.60 10.58
C MET A 560 -7.77 11.20 9.19
N LEU A 561 -6.66 11.93 9.02
CA LEU A 561 -6.32 12.57 7.74
C LEU A 561 -6.06 11.54 6.64
N LYS A 562 -5.30 10.48 6.94
CA LYS A 562 -5.04 9.35 6.04
C LYS A 562 -6.35 8.70 5.57
N TYR A 563 -7.25 8.38 6.50
CA TYR A 563 -8.57 7.82 6.21
C TYR A 563 -9.42 8.75 5.31
N MET A 564 -9.44 10.06 5.58
CA MET A 564 -10.19 11.04 4.78
C MET A 564 -9.56 11.33 3.41
N HIS A 565 -8.24 11.15 3.28
CA HIS A 565 -7.53 11.21 2.01
C HIS A 565 -7.83 10.01 1.13
N GLU A 566 -7.78 8.79 1.66
CA GLU A 566 -8.11 7.57 0.91
C GLU A 566 -9.54 7.60 0.36
N LEU A 567 -10.50 8.10 1.16
CA LEU A 567 -11.89 8.32 0.74
C LEU A 567 -12.07 9.50 -0.25
N GLY A 568 -11.00 10.25 -0.55
CA GLY A 568 -10.98 11.32 -1.53
C GLY A 568 -11.80 12.56 -1.14
N VAL A 569 -12.03 12.80 0.15
CA VAL A 569 -12.76 14.00 0.63
C VAL A 569 -11.83 15.20 0.75
N LEU A 570 -10.60 14.95 1.19
CA LEU A 570 -9.48 15.90 1.21
C LEU A 570 -8.25 15.26 0.56
N VAL A 571 -7.17 16.02 0.39
CA VAL A 571 -5.86 15.46 0.00
C VAL A 571 -4.83 15.82 1.06
N HIS A 572 -4.18 14.80 1.63
CA HIS A 572 -3.04 14.93 2.53
C HIS A 572 -2.02 13.86 2.14
N LEU A 573 -0.83 14.28 1.73
CA LEU A 573 0.18 13.39 1.16
C LEU A 573 1.32 13.19 2.17
N THR A 574 1.61 11.94 2.49
CA THR A 574 2.66 11.54 3.45
C THR A 574 3.85 10.87 2.75
N THR A 575 3.98 11.05 1.45
CA THR A 575 5.04 10.49 0.60
C THR A 575 6.24 11.45 0.54
N GLY A 576 7.40 11.02 1.06
CA GLY A 576 8.65 11.79 1.01
C GLY A 576 9.48 11.66 2.29
N GLN A 577 10.77 12.00 2.23
CA GLN A 577 11.62 12.16 3.42
C GLN A 577 11.59 13.60 3.96
N ASP A 578 11.42 14.59 3.09
CA ASP A 578 11.21 15.98 3.49
C ASP A 578 9.72 16.26 3.77
N ASP A 579 9.43 16.91 4.90
CA ASP A 579 8.09 17.03 5.50
C ASP A 579 7.12 17.98 4.73
N VAL A 580 7.56 18.56 3.60
CA VAL A 580 6.87 19.62 2.85
C VAL A 580 5.45 19.23 2.42
N LEU A 581 5.28 18.03 1.84
CA LEU A 581 3.96 17.54 1.42
C LEU A 581 3.05 17.25 2.62
N ARG A 582 3.63 16.75 3.71
CA ARG A 582 2.92 16.40 4.94
C ARG A 582 2.48 17.63 5.74
N GLN A 583 3.15 18.76 5.60
CA GLN A 583 2.78 20.01 6.26
C GLN A 583 1.55 20.72 5.67
N ILE A 584 1.04 20.31 4.50
CA ILE A 584 -0.13 20.92 3.85
C ILE A 584 -1.29 19.92 3.70
N VAL A 585 -2.44 20.27 4.27
CA VAL A 585 -3.71 19.52 4.16
C VAL A 585 -4.64 20.27 3.22
N VAL A 586 -4.85 19.76 2.01
CA VAL A 586 -5.76 20.34 1.01
C VAL A 586 -7.20 19.93 1.33
N ILE A 587 -7.92 20.81 2.01
CA ILE A 587 -9.33 20.62 2.39
C ILE A 587 -10.31 20.84 1.22
N ARG A 588 -9.87 21.45 0.11
CA ARG A 588 -10.68 21.59 -1.13
C ARG A 588 -9.97 20.99 -2.35
N PRO A 589 -10.14 19.69 -2.66
CA PRO A 589 -9.47 19.04 -3.79
C PRO A 589 -9.68 19.72 -5.17
N GLN A 590 -10.79 20.43 -5.36
CA GLN A 590 -11.06 21.26 -6.55
C GLN A 590 -9.93 22.26 -6.84
N TRP A 591 -9.42 22.94 -5.81
CA TRP A 591 -8.39 23.98 -5.92
C TRP A 591 -7.07 23.39 -6.43
N LEU A 592 -6.69 22.23 -5.90
CA LEU A 592 -5.47 21.51 -6.26
C LEU A 592 -5.52 21.09 -7.73
N LEU A 593 -6.60 20.44 -8.16
CA LEU A 593 -6.79 20.02 -9.54
C LEU A 593 -6.83 21.24 -10.50
N LYS A 594 -7.48 22.33 -10.11
CA LYS A 594 -7.58 23.57 -10.89
C LYS A 594 -6.25 24.31 -11.05
N ASN A 595 -5.36 24.25 -10.05
CA ASN A 595 -4.04 24.87 -10.16
C ASN A 595 -3.04 23.96 -10.87
N LEU A 596 -3.07 22.63 -10.62
CA LEU A 596 -2.24 21.67 -11.35
C LEU A 596 -2.52 21.72 -12.86
N SER A 597 -3.78 21.86 -13.27
CA SER A 597 -4.15 21.93 -14.70
C SER A 597 -3.61 23.14 -15.44
N ARG A 598 -3.09 24.15 -14.72
CA ARG A 598 -2.40 25.31 -15.32
C ARG A 598 -0.89 25.10 -15.46
N VAL A 599 -0.36 24.02 -14.91
CA VAL A 599 1.07 23.67 -14.92
C VAL A 599 1.35 22.51 -15.87
N ILE A 600 0.49 21.48 -15.88
CA ILE A 600 0.80 20.18 -16.51
C ILE A 600 0.06 19.88 -17.82
N CYS A 601 -0.87 20.75 -18.25
CA CYS A 601 -1.76 20.46 -19.38
C CYS A 601 -1.42 21.29 -20.63
N ASP A 602 -1.65 20.74 -21.83
CA ASP A 602 -1.17 21.32 -23.08
C ASP A 602 -1.93 22.58 -23.54
N SER A 603 -1.18 23.44 -24.21
CA SER A 603 -1.58 24.58 -25.01
C SER A 603 -2.61 24.32 -26.11
N SER A 604 -2.76 23.08 -26.63
CA SER A 604 -3.79 22.72 -27.61
C SER A 604 -5.22 22.85 -27.05
N MET A 605 -5.39 22.76 -25.73
CA MET A 605 -6.66 22.98 -25.05
C MET A 605 -7.12 24.43 -25.25
N ASN A 606 -8.14 24.61 -26.12
CA ASN A 606 -8.70 25.90 -26.56
C ASN A 606 -8.96 26.93 -25.44
N HIS A 607 -9.22 26.49 -24.20
CA HIS A 607 -9.43 27.39 -23.07
C HIS A 607 -8.12 27.94 -22.47
N MET A 608 -7.08 27.11 -22.38
CA MET A 608 -5.77 27.52 -21.89
C MET A 608 -4.97 28.27 -22.96
N HIS A 609 -5.13 27.92 -24.25
CA HIS A 609 -4.60 28.74 -25.34
C HIS A 609 -5.16 30.17 -25.30
N ARG A 610 -6.48 30.31 -25.07
CA ARG A 610 -7.14 31.60 -24.83
C ARG A 610 -6.63 32.28 -23.56
N HIS A 611 -6.23 31.52 -22.52
CA HIS A 611 -5.63 32.07 -21.30
C HIS A 611 -4.18 32.57 -21.52
N LYS A 612 -3.27 31.80 -22.12
CA LYS A 612 -1.90 32.24 -22.52
C LYS A 612 -2.00 33.47 -23.41
N LYS A 613 -2.84 33.44 -24.46
CA LYS A 613 -3.11 34.62 -25.31
C LYS A 613 -3.63 35.82 -24.52
N LYS A 614 -4.61 35.65 -23.62
CA LYS A 614 -5.16 36.75 -22.79
C LYS A 614 -4.13 37.33 -21.82
N LEU A 615 -3.26 36.51 -21.22
CA LEU A 615 -2.21 36.97 -20.31
C LEU A 615 -1.09 37.72 -21.05
N LEU A 616 -0.69 37.23 -22.23
CA LEU A 616 0.24 37.91 -23.14
C LEU A 616 -0.33 39.26 -23.62
N HIS A 617 -1.59 39.30 -24.06
CA HIS A 617 -2.23 40.53 -24.55
C HIS A 617 -2.58 41.53 -23.43
N GLN A 618 -2.81 41.08 -22.19
CA GLN A 618 -3.06 41.96 -21.03
C GLN A 618 -1.78 42.43 -20.33
N GLY A 619 -0.58 42.07 -20.82
CA GLY A 619 0.70 42.49 -20.23
C GLY A 619 0.96 41.96 -18.83
N LYS A 620 0.25 40.89 -18.41
CA LYS A 620 0.31 40.33 -17.04
C LYS A 620 1.43 39.32 -16.81
N LEU A 621 2.07 38.86 -17.89
CA LEU A 621 3.27 38.04 -17.84
C LEU A 621 4.50 38.94 -17.67
N PRO A 622 5.31 38.77 -16.59
CA PRO A 622 6.60 39.45 -16.45
C PRO A 622 7.50 39.18 -17.67
N ARG A 623 8.23 40.20 -18.14
CA ARG A 623 9.09 40.03 -19.34
C ARG A 623 10.14 38.92 -19.17
N LYS A 624 10.64 38.69 -17.95
CA LYS A 624 11.61 37.62 -17.63
C LYS A 624 11.07 36.19 -17.82
N LEU A 625 9.75 35.99 -17.82
CA LEU A 625 9.13 34.67 -17.90
C LEU A 625 8.68 34.29 -19.33
N ARG A 626 9.04 35.07 -20.36
CA ARG A 626 8.60 34.80 -21.74
C ARG A 626 9.29 33.57 -22.30
N ASP A 627 10.61 33.57 -22.27
CA ASP A 627 11.44 32.55 -22.88
C ASP A 627 11.23 31.20 -22.16
N SER A 628 11.05 31.23 -20.83
CA SER A 628 10.60 30.09 -20.02
C SER A 628 9.21 29.59 -20.41
N LEU A 629 8.25 30.49 -20.68
CA LEU A 629 6.87 30.12 -21.04
C LEU A 629 6.75 29.57 -22.47
N ASP A 630 7.68 29.89 -23.34
CA ASP A 630 7.74 29.35 -24.70
C ASP A 630 8.50 28.01 -24.70
N ASN A 631 9.61 27.87 -23.95
CA ASN A 631 10.17 26.55 -23.57
C ASN A 631 9.10 25.61 -22.97
N TRP A 632 8.23 26.11 -22.08
CA TRP A 632 7.15 25.36 -21.45
C TRP A 632 6.10 24.87 -22.46
N SER A 633 5.81 25.62 -23.54
CA SER A 633 4.83 25.19 -24.55
C SER A 633 5.40 24.45 -25.75
N GLU A 634 6.68 24.63 -26.07
CA GLU A 634 7.31 24.01 -27.25
C GLU A 634 8.11 22.76 -26.90
N ARG A 635 8.78 22.76 -25.75
CA ARG A 635 9.56 21.63 -25.22
C ARG A 635 8.88 20.96 -24.03
N GLY A 636 8.06 21.66 -23.26
CA GLY A 636 7.50 21.14 -22.01
C GLY A 636 8.42 21.29 -20.79
N VAL A 637 9.47 22.12 -20.87
CA VAL A 637 10.34 22.44 -19.72
C VAL A 637 9.95 23.76 -19.07
N SER A 638 9.88 23.75 -17.75
CA SER A 638 9.51 24.89 -16.91
C SER A 638 10.64 25.23 -15.94
N SER A 639 10.91 26.52 -15.72
CA SER A 639 11.74 26.96 -14.60
C SER A 639 10.93 27.13 -13.32
N ARG A 640 11.58 27.06 -12.15
CA ARG A 640 10.93 27.28 -10.84
C ARG A 640 10.23 28.64 -10.76
N ASP A 641 10.84 29.64 -11.37
CA ASP A 641 10.38 31.03 -11.51
C ASP A 641 9.06 31.14 -12.34
N LEU A 642 8.91 30.30 -13.38
CA LEU A 642 7.65 30.16 -14.13
C LEU A 642 6.63 29.32 -13.36
N LEU A 643 7.06 28.23 -12.70
CA LEU A 643 6.19 27.37 -11.90
C LEU A 643 5.50 28.16 -10.79
N GLU A 644 6.21 29.02 -10.04
CA GLU A 644 5.62 29.88 -9.02
C GLU A 644 4.51 30.80 -9.58
N TRP A 645 4.75 31.39 -10.76
CA TRP A 645 3.77 32.26 -11.43
C TRP A 645 2.54 31.47 -11.96
N LEU A 646 2.76 30.27 -12.52
CA LEU A 646 1.67 29.36 -12.86
C LEU A 646 0.90 28.93 -11.59
N TRP A 647 1.60 28.71 -10.48
CA TRP A 647 1.06 28.33 -9.17
C TRP A 647 0.45 29.50 -8.36
N GLN A 648 0.30 30.69 -8.96
CA GLN A 648 -0.31 31.88 -8.34
C GLN A 648 0.44 32.46 -7.12
N GLY A 649 1.76 32.24 -7.02
CA GLY A 649 2.53 32.67 -5.83
C GLY A 649 2.14 31.92 -4.55
N GLN A 650 1.59 30.72 -4.70
CA GLN A 650 1.52 29.74 -3.61
C GLN A 650 2.90 29.06 -3.46
N PRO A 651 3.19 28.36 -2.34
CA PRO A 651 4.49 27.72 -2.13
C PRO A 651 4.85 26.76 -3.28
N VAL A 652 5.86 27.14 -4.07
CA VAL A 652 6.28 26.38 -5.27
C VAL A 652 6.93 25.04 -4.92
N ASP A 653 7.51 24.92 -3.72
CA ASP A 653 8.20 23.70 -3.29
C ASP A 653 7.19 22.56 -3.02
N TYR A 654 5.99 22.88 -2.51
CA TYR A 654 4.89 21.92 -2.43
C TYR A 654 4.43 21.47 -3.83
N LEU A 655 4.46 22.35 -4.84
CA LEU A 655 4.14 21.97 -6.23
C LEU A 655 5.21 21.06 -6.82
N VAL A 656 6.49 21.40 -6.64
CA VAL A 656 7.63 20.62 -7.16
C VAL A 656 7.62 19.21 -6.56
N GLU A 657 7.52 19.08 -5.24
CA GLU A 657 7.50 17.77 -4.59
C GLU A 657 6.23 16.96 -4.92
N LEU A 658 5.08 17.63 -5.07
CA LEU A 658 3.85 16.98 -5.55
C LEU A 658 4.01 16.46 -6.98
N MET A 659 4.64 17.23 -7.86
CA MET A 659 4.87 16.84 -9.25
C MET A 659 5.96 15.76 -9.39
N HIS A 660 6.95 15.74 -8.50
CA HIS A 660 7.91 14.64 -8.41
C HIS A 660 7.25 13.36 -7.91
N ALA A 661 6.61 13.39 -6.73
CA ALA A 661 5.97 12.22 -6.12
C ALA A 661 4.88 11.58 -6.99
N MET A 662 4.18 12.37 -7.82
CA MET A 662 3.13 11.90 -8.73
C MET A 662 3.62 11.64 -10.17
N LEU A 663 4.94 11.65 -10.41
CA LEU A 663 5.59 11.49 -11.73
C LEU A 663 5.05 12.44 -12.83
N LEU A 664 4.58 13.62 -12.44
CA LEU A 664 4.05 14.65 -13.35
C LEU A 664 5.15 15.53 -13.96
N ALA A 665 6.31 15.57 -13.30
CA ALA A 665 7.53 16.19 -13.81
C ALA A 665 8.78 15.43 -13.36
N CYS A 666 9.90 15.70 -14.02
CA CYS A 666 11.22 15.21 -13.67
C CYS A 666 12.26 16.32 -13.89
N PRO A 667 13.50 16.19 -13.37
CA PRO A 667 14.60 17.08 -13.74
C PRO A 667 14.76 17.15 -15.27
N SER A 668 15.04 18.32 -15.82
CA SER A 668 15.24 18.47 -17.28
C SER A 668 16.37 17.56 -17.76
N PRO A 669 16.13 16.61 -18.68
CA PRO A 669 17.18 15.75 -19.23
C PRO A 669 18.01 16.46 -20.31
N TRP A 670 17.67 17.71 -20.67
CA TRP A 670 18.37 18.53 -21.64
C TRP A 670 19.50 19.31 -20.95
N ILE A 671 20.48 18.55 -20.48
CA ILE A 671 21.66 19.09 -19.80
C ILE A 671 22.60 19.72 -20.84
N ASN A 672 22.39 21.01 -21.09
CA ASN A 672 23.36 21.93 -21.70
C ASN A 672 23.47 23.16 -20.79
N ASP A 673 24.63 23.84 -20.79
CA ASP A 673 24.97 24.95 -19.88
C ASP A 673 24.18 26.27 -20.11
N ALA A 674 22.99 26.19 -20.70
CA ALA A 674 22.11 27.31 -21.05
C ALA A 674 20.64 27.12 -20.61
N ASP A 675 20.21 25.93 -20.20
CA ASP A 675 18.92 25.74 -19.50
C ASP A 675 19.14 26.00 -17.99
N GLU A 676 18.18 26.64 -17.32
CA GLU A 676 18.33 27.12 -15.92
C GLU A 676 18.54 25.97 -14.92
N GLU A 677 19.40 26.18 -13.92
CA GLU A 677 19.65 25.22 -12.84
C GLU A 677 18.35 24.97 -12.03
N GLY A 678 17.93 23.71 -11.95
CA GLY A 678 16.64 23.32 -11.37
C GLY A 678 15.43 23.38 -12.33
N ALA A 679 15.63 23.52 -13.63
CA ALA A 679 14.55 23.39 -14.62
C ALA A 679 13.96 21.96 -14.66
N LEU A 680 12.62 21.87 -14.75
CA LEU A 680 11.88 20.62 -14.75
C LEU A 680 11.21 20.35 -16.10
N LEU A 681 11.36 19.13 -16.62
CA LEU A 681 10.56 18.61 -17.72
C LEU A 681 9.20 18.18 -17.18
N ILE A 682 8.12 18.52 -17.90
CA ILE A 682 6.74 18.16 -17.60
C ILE A 682 6.22 17.29 -18.77
N PRO A 683 6.38 15.94 -18.72
CA PRO A 683 6.18 15.07 -19.88
C PRO A 683 4.77 15.09 -20.50
N SER A 684 3.74 15.53 -19.77
CA SER A 684 2.37 15.68 -20.29
C SER A 684 2.17 16.89 -21.23
N LEU A 685 3.17 17.77 -21.37
CA LEU A 685 3.19 18.88 -22.34
C LEU A 685 3.83 18.49 -23.68
N LEU A 686 4.50 17.33 -23.74
CA LEU A 686 5.20 16.88 -24.94
C LEU A 686 4.24 16.63 -26.10
N GLN A 687 4.61 17.14 -27.28
CA GLN A 687 3.89 16.83 -28.52
C GLN A 687 4.23 15.42 -29.03
N PRO A 688 3.42 14.81 -29.91
CA PRO A 688 3.76 13.55 -30.55
C PRO A 688 4.97 13.69 -31.48
N VAL A 689 5.72 12.61 -31.68
CA VAL A 689 6.80 12.55 -32.67
C VAL A 689 6.24 12.61 -34.10
N LYS A 690 7.01 13.18 -35.02
CA LYS A 690 6.72 13.18 -36.46
C LYS A 690 7.38 11.98 -37.14
N ASP A 691 6.78 11.46 -38.20
CA ASP A 691 7.26 10.25 -38.90
C ASP A 691 8.67 10.39 -39.48
N ASP A 692 9.09 11.58 -39.90
CA ASP A 692 10.44 11.88 -40.38
C ASP A 692 11.47 11.74 -39.26
N VAL A 693 11.27 12.43 -38.13
CA VAL A 693 12.12 12.37 -36.94
C VAL A 693 12.18 10.95 -36.36
N ARG A 694 11.03 10.27 -36.32
CA ARG A 694 10.92 8.87 -35.87
C ARG A 694 11.75 7.94 -36.77
N THR A 695 11.62 8.07 -38.09
CA THR A 695 12.30 7.21 -39.05
C THR A 695 13.81 7.44 -39.01
N GLU A 696 14.28 8.70 -38.98
CA GLU A 696 15.70 9.04 -38.85
C GLU A 696 16.30 8.45 -37.57
N ALA A 697 15.61 8.59 -36.43
CA ALA A 697 16.07 8.06 -35.14
C ALA A 697 16.19 6.53 -35.17
N LEU A 698 15.18 5.81 -35.70
CA LEU A 698 15.20 4.35 -35.80
C LEU A 698 16.29 3.84 -36.76
N CYS A 699 16.47 4.48 -37.92
CA CYS A 699 17.58 4.17 -38.83
C CYS A 699 18.95 4.39 -38.16
N GLY A 700 19.06 5.38 -37.26
CA GLY A 700 20.28 5.69 -36.51
C GLY A 700 20.75 4.62 -35.51
N LEU A 701 19.91 3.62 -35.18
CA LEU A 701 20.34 2.45 -34.39
C LEU A 701 21.12 1.43 -35.24
N GLY A 702 20.78 1.30 -36.52
CA GLY A 702 21.31 0.28 -37.43
C GLY A 702 20.49 -1.02 -37.44
N GLU A 703 20.81 -1.93 -38.36
CA GLU A 703 20.05 -3.17 -38.61
C GLU A 703 20.17 -4.19 -37.45
N GLN A 704 21.34 -4.27 -36.80
CA GLN A 704 21.50 -5.09 -35.60
C GLN A 704 21.06 -4.29 -34.36
N ARG A 705 19.77 -4.39 -34.03
CA ARG A 705 19.17 -3.89 -32.80
C ARG A 705 18.59 -5.05 -31.99
N ALA A 706 18.69 -4.98 -30.66
CA ALA A 706 17.98 -5.90 -29.78
C ALA A 706 16.60 -5.29 -29.44
N LEU A 707 15.57 -6.14 -29.34
CA LEU A 707 14.20 -5.70 -29.08
C LEU A 707 13.71 -6.26 -27.74
N ALA A 708 13.10 -5.39 -26.95
CA ALA A 708 12.17 -5.77 -25.88
C ALA A 708 10.87 -4.98 -26.05
N TYR A 709 9.83 -5.33 -25.30
CA TYR A 709 8.64 -4.48 -25.15
C TYR A 709 8.01 -4.65 -23.79
N ILE A 710 7.31 -3.60 -23.36
CA ILE A 710 6.47 -3.59 -22.17
C ILE A 710 5.03 -3.71 -22.66
N GLU A 711 4.34 -4.81 -22.33
CA GLU A 711 2.91 -4.94 -22.59
C GLU A 711 2.11 -4.56 -21.34
N PHE A 712 1.00 -3.87 -21.57
CA PHE A 712 0.00 -3.54 -20.56
C PHE A 712 -1.33 -4.13 -21.02
N GLU A 713 -2.16 -4.65 -20.10
CA GLU A 713 -3.54 -5.02 -20.47
C GLU A 713 -4.32 -3.79 -20.98
N VAL A 714 -3.99 -2.63 -20.41
CA VAL A 714 -4.40 -1.28 -20.80
C VAL A 714 -3.19 -0.36 -20.64
N LEU A 715 -2.78 0.37 -21.69
CA LEU A 715 -1.85 1.50 -21.56
C LEU A 715 -2.63 2.83 -21.52
N PRO A 716 -2.76 3.50 -20.36
CA PRO A 716 -3.47 4.77 -20.26
C PRO A 716 -2.70 5.92 -20.90
N LYS A 717 -3.44 6.88 -21.45
CA LYS A 717 -2.89 8.17 -21.91
C LYS A 717 -2.19 8.87 -20.71
N GLY A 718 -0.87 9.01 -20.79
CA GLY A 718 -0.02 9.55 -19.72
C GLY A 718 0.98 8.55 -19.12
N VAL A 719 0.83 7.23 -19.29
CA VAL A 719 1.73 6.25 -18.64
C VAL A 719 3.10 6.15 -19.32
N PHE A 720 3.20 6.29 -20.65
CA PHE A 720 4.50 6.45 -21.32
C PHE A 720 5.25 7.69 -20.78
N GLN A 721 4.53 8.81 -20.63
CA GLN A 721 5.04 10.06 -20.09
C GLN A 721 5.54 9.90 -18.64
N ARG A 722 4.81 9.18 -17.78
CA ARG A 722 5.25 8.85 -16.41
C ARG A 722 6.39 7.83 -16.37
N PHE A 723 6.48 6.89 -17.31
CA PHE A 723 7.62 5.97 -17.40
C PHE A 723 8.91 6.71 -17.73
N ILE A 724 8.86 7.63 -18.69
CA ILE A 724 9.97 8.55 -18.98
C ILE A 724 10.28 9.45 -17.77
N ALA A 725 9.26 9.94 -17.04
CA ALA A 725 9.48 10.71 -15.80
C ALA A 725 10.20 9.88 -14.71
N SER A 726 9.72 8.66 -14.42
CA SER A 726 10.31 7.71 -13.45
C SER A 726 11.77 7.40 -13.79
N LEU A 727 12.03 7.07 -15.06
CA LEU A 727 13.36 6.70 -15.55
C LEU A 727 14.35 7.87 -15.45
N ILE A 728 13.91 9.11 -15.75
CA ILE A 728 14.74 10.31 -15.61
C ILE A 728 14.93 10.71 -14.15
N GLN A 729 13.87 10.72 -13.32
CA GLN A 729 13.97 11.03 -11.88
C GLN A 729 14.91 10.05 -11.16
N SER A 730 14.76 8.76 -11.44
CA SER A 730 15.49 7.69 -10.77
C SER A 730 16.96 7.64 -11.19
N LEU A 731 17.29 8.10 -12.40
CA LEU A 731 18.62 8.04 -12.98
C LEU A 731 19.04 9.32 -13.76
N PRO A 732 19.01 10.53 -13.16
CA PRO A 732 19.35 11.75 -13.88
C PRO A 732 20.84 11.82 -14.27
N GLY A 733 21.65 10.86 -13.80
CA GLY A 733 23.06 10.71 -14.12
C GLY A 733 23.38 9.73 -15.25
N LEU A 734 22.60 8.64 -15.36
CA LEU A 734 22.81 7.57 -16.36
C LEU A 734 21.93 7.73 -17.60
N VAL A 735 20.82 8.46 -17.51
CA VAL A 735 19.87 8.71 -18.61
C VAL A 735 20.15 10.09 -19.22
N GLY A 736 20.70 10.10 -20.43
CA GLY A 736 20.88 11.34 -21.22
C GLY A 736 20.03 11.31 -22.49
N VAL A 737 19.37 12.42 -22.84
CA VAL A 737 18.61 12.50 -24.10
C VAL A 737 19.56 12.72 -25.29
N ARG A 738 19.36 11.95 -26.37
CA ARG A 738 20.10 12.16 -27.62
C ARG A 738 19.34 13.11 -28.54
N ASN A 739 20.05 14.09 -29.10
CA ASN A 739 19.54 15.06 -30.09
C ASN A 739 18.25 15.82 -29.68
N GLY A 740 17.95 15.91 -28.38
CA GLY A 740 16.71 16.53 -27.87
C GLY A 740 15.42 15.71 -28.06
N VAL A 741 15.52 14.45 -28.51
CA VAL A 741 14.39 13.63 -28.98
C VAL A 741 13.62 13.00 -27.81
N VAL A 742 12.65 13.76 -27.26
CA VAL A 742 11.61 13.26 -26.35
C VAL A 742 10.25 13.84 -26.76
N PHE A 743 9.24 12.98 -26.84
CA PHE A 743 7.89 13.26 -27.31
C PHE A 743 6.88 12.47 -26.46
N SER A 744 5.58 12.74 -26.59
CA SER A 744 4.53 12.08 -25.77
C SER A 744 4.33 10.59 -26.05
N ASN A 745 4.89 10.09 -27.15
CA ASN A 745 4.76 8.71 -27.64
C ASN A 745 6.10 8.09 -28.07
N PHE A 746 7.22 8.80 -27.93
CA PHE A 746 8.54 8.40 -28.43
C PHE A 746 9.67 9.08 -27.65
N ALA A 747 10.75 8.37 -27.35
CA ALA A 747 11.95 8.96 -26.76
C ALA A 747 13.21 8.26 -27.27
N ARG A 748 14.27 9.02 -27.59
CA ARG A 748 15.62 8.49 -27.81
C ARG A 748 16.52 8.94 -26.67
N ILE A 749 16.78 8.02 -25.76
CA ILE A 749 17.71 8.20 -24.65
C ILE A 749 18.99 7.43 -24.94
N ALA A 750 20.04 7.75 -24.20
CA ALA A 750 21.08 6.80 -23.88
C ALA A 750 20.98 6.50 -22.40
N PHE A 751 20.82 5.21 -22.06
CA PHE A 751 21.01 4.73 -20.71
C PHE A 751 22.39 4.05 -20.67
N ASP A 752 23.30 4.63 -19.87
CA ASP A 752 24.66 4.11 -19.69
C ASP A 752 25.39 3.87 -21.05
N ASN A 753 25.48 4.93 -21.84
CA ASN A 753 26.04 4.97 -23.20
C ASN A 753 25.38 4.05 -24.25
N VAL A 754 24.49 3.13 -23.88
CA VAL A 754 23.66 2.37 -24.81
C VAL A 754 22.51 3.26 -25.28
N ASP A 755 22.49 3.57 -26.58
CA ASP A 755 21.38 4.28 -27.22
C ASP A 755 20.13 3.36 -27.27
N VAL A 756 19.02 3.84 -26.71
CA VAL A 756 17.73 3.14 -26.63
C VAL A 756 16.63 4.05 -27.18
N ILE A 757 15.77 3.49 -28.03
CA ILE A 757 14.53 4.15 -28.49
C ILE A 757 13.34 3.46 -27.83
N LEU A 758 12.50 4.26 -27.19
CA LEU A 758 11.23 3.85 -26.60
C LEU A 758 10.10 4.44 -27.45
N GLU A 759 9.11 3.63 -27.84
CA GLU A 759 7.95 4.12 -28.61
C GLU A 759 6.67 3.38 -28.26
N THR A 760 5.53 4.08 -28.21
CA THR A 760 4.22 3.43 -28.02
C THR A 760 3.75 2.80 -29.35
N GLU A 761 3.31 1.55 -29.30
CA GLU A 761 2.65 0.91 -30.44
C GLU A 761 1.33 1.61 -30.80
N ALA A 762 1.01 1.68 -32.09
CA ALA A 762 -0.26 2.22 -32.59
C ALA A 762 -1.52 1.47 -32.06
N SER A 763 -1.36 0.29 -31.47
CA SER A 763 -2.40 -0.47 -30.77
C SER A 763 -2.86 0.19 -29.45
N GLY A 764 -2.01 1.05 -28.86
CA GLY A 764 -2.24 1.60 -27.53
C GLY A 764 -2.12 0.57 -26.39
N ARG A 765 -1.28 -0.48 -26.54
CA ARG A 765 -1.05 -1.49 -25.48
C ARG A 765 0.41 -1.80 -25.16
N ARG A 766 1.33 -1.58 -26.10
CA ARG A 766 2.76 -1.91 -25.92
C ARG A 766 3.65 -0.66 -25.99
N VAL A 767 4.73 -0.66 -25.23
CA VAL A 767 5.87 0.27 -25.38
C VAL A 767 7.05 -0.55 -25.88
N MET A 768 7.44 -0.34 -27.13
CA MET A 768 8.56 -1.03 -27.77
C MET A 768 9.89 -0.41 -27.32
N LEU A 769 10.90 -1.24 -27.08
CA LEU A 769 12.21 -0.86 -26.58
C LEU A 769 13.28 -1.36 -27.56
N HIS A 770 13.81 -0.47 -28.39
CA HIS A 770 14.83 -0.77 -29.39
C HIS A 770 16.21 -0.38 -28.86
N PHE A 771 17.04 -1.36 -28.50
CA PHE A 771 18.41 -1.15 -28.04
C PHE A 771 19.36 -1.23 -29.24
N LYS A 772 20.29 -0.28 -29.34
CA LYS A 772 21.46 -0.46 -30.22
C LYS A 772 22.27 -1.66 -29.71
N LYS A 773 22.37 -2.73 -30.49
CA LYS A 773 23.04 -3.97 -30.05
C LYS A 773 24.49 -3.67 -29.65
N PRO A 774 24.92 -3.94 -28.41
CA PRO A 774 26.33 -3.82 -28.05
C PRO A 774 27.16 -4.90 -28.75
N ALA A 775 28.42 -4.59 -29.05
CA ALA A 775 29.35 -5.60 -29.57
C ALA A 775 29.91 -6.49 -28.46
N ASN A 776 30.35 -5.84 -27.37
CA ASN A 776 30.86 -6.43 -26.14
C ASN A 776 30.22 -5.64 -24.97
N LYS A 777 28.94 -5.89 -24.69
CA LYS A 777 28.26 -5.41 -23.48
C LYS A 777 26.98 -6.18 -23.21
N SER A 778 26.75 -6.57 -21.97
CA SER A 778 25.47 -7.12 -21.52
C SER A 778 24.38 -6.04 -21.46
N LEU A 779 23.12 -6.43 -21.70
CA LEU A 779 21.93 -5.63 -21.38
C LEU A 779 21.19 -6.14 -20.12
N LYS A 780 21.75 -7.11 -19.38
CA LYS A 780 21.16 -7.67 -18.14
C LYS A 780 20.80 -6.57 -17.14
N SER A 781 21.76 -5.70 -16.84
CA SER A 781 21.59 -4.56 -15.94
C SER A 781 20.59 -3.52 -16.47
N HIS A 782 20.53 -3.32 -17.78
CA HIS A 782 19.53 -2.45 -18.44
C HIS A 782 18.11 -3.00 -18.26
N VAL A 783 17.91 -4.31 -18.39
CA VAL A 783 16.62 -4.98 -18.18
C VAL A 783 16.19 -4.89 -16.71
N LYS A 784 17.09 -5.17 -15.75
CA LYS A 784 16.83 -5.01 -14.30
C LYS A 784 16.33 -3.61 -13.95
N ILE A 785 17.01 -2.59 -14.46
CA ILE A 785 16.69 -1.17 -14.20
C ILE A 785 15.33 -0.79 -14.79
N LEU A 786 15.00 -1.27 -15.98
CA LEU A 786 13.69 -1.05 -16.60
C LEU A 786 12.58 -1.75 -15.81
N GLN A 787 12.80 -2.99 -15.34
CA GLN A 787 11.84 -3.72 -14.50
C GLN A 787 11.57 -2.96 -13.19
N HIS A 788 12.61 -2.57 -12.44
CA HIS A 788 12.44 -1.81 -11.19
C HIS A 788 11.75 -0.45 -11.39
N CYS A 789 11.94 0.19 -12.54
CA CYS A 789 11.21 1.41 -12.91
C CYS A 789 9.71 1.15 -13.21
N LEU A 790 9.34 -0.06 -13.64
CA LEU A 790 7.96 -0.49 -13.82
C LEU A 790 7.32 -0.87 -12.49
N ASP A 791 8.00 -1.65 -11.65
CA ASP A 791 7.53 -2.06 -10.32
C ASP A 791 7.21 -0.84 -9.45
N SER A 792 8.09 0.17 -9.50
CA SER A 792 7.91 1.45 -8.80
C SER A 792 6.72 2.28 -9.32
N ILE A 793 6.26 2.04 -10.56
CA ILE A 793 5.06 2.68 -11.13
C ILE A 793 3.81 1.88 -10.77
N ASP A 794 3.89 0.54 -10.82
CA ASP A 794 2.78 -0.35 -10.51
C ASP A 794 2.30 -0.15 -9.07
N ALA A 795 3.23 -0.25 -8.11
CA ALA A 795 2.98 -0.04 -6.68
C ALA A 795 2.46 1.37 -6.33
N SER A 796 2.72 2.37 -7.17
CA SER A 796 2.40 3.78 -6.90
C SER A 796 1.12 4.28 -7.59
N PHE A 797 0.72 3.69 -8.72
CA PHE A 797 -0.32 4.25 -9.59
C PHE A 797 -1.38 3.25 -10.10
N MET A 798 -1.11 1.95 -10.02
CA MET A 798 -2.01 0.89 -10.51
C MET A 798 -2.69 0.19 -9.34
N ARG A 799 -3.87 -0.43 -9.53
CA ARG A 799 -4.54 -1.23 -8.48
C ARG A 799 -5.09 -2.53 -9.04
N GLY A 800 -4.56 -3.65 -8.55
CA GLY A 800 -4.88 -5.02 -9.00
C GLY A 800 -3.88 -5.55 -10.03
N ASN A 801 -4.03 -6.82 -10.44
CA ASN A 801 -3.08 -7.55 -11.29
C ASN A 801 -3.09 -7.10 -12.78
N LEU A 802 -3.20 -5.80 -13.04
CA LEU A 802 -3.25 -5.16 -14.36
C LEU A 802 -1.90 -4.51 -14.76
N GLY A 803 -0.85 -4.79 -13.99
CA GLY A 803 0.46 -4.16 -14.13
C GLY A 803 1.21 -4.48 -15.42
N PRO A 804 2.21 -3.63 -15.78
CA PRO A 804 3.06 -3.85 -16.94
C PRO A 804 3.88 -5.13 -16.85
N LYS A 805 4.12 -5.78 -17.99
CA LYS A 805 5.05 -6.92 -18.11
C LYS A 805 6.11 -6.65 -19.15
N LEU A 806 7.37 -6.94 -18.83
CA LEU A 806 8.51 -6.78 -19.72
C LEU A 806 8.80 -8.10 -20.45
N PHE A 807 8.96 -8.01 -21.77
CA PHE A 807 9.23 -9.15 -22.67
C PHE A 807 10.48 -8.88 -23.48
N LEU A 808 11.32 -9.92 -23.62
CA LEU A 808 12.53 -9.90 -24.44
C LEU A 808 12.26 -10.63 -25.76
N SER A 809 12.88 -10.17 -26.85
CA SER A 809 12.88 -10.85 -28.15
C SER A 809 14.17 -11.64 -28.37
N SER A 810 14.04 -12.80 -29.00
CA SER A 810 15.14 -13.72 -29.34
C SER A 810 15.73 -13.51 -30.74
N ASP A 811 15.05 -12.76 -31.62
CA ASP A 811 15.46 -12.53 -33.01
C ASP A 811 15.29 -11.08 -33.51
N GLY A 812 14.75 -10.19 -32.67
CA GLY A 812 14.44 -8.80 -33.04
C GLY A 812 13.02 -8.61 -33.59
N SER A 813 12.20 -9.67 -33.66
CA SER A 813 10.75 -9.61 -33.94
C SER A 813 9.93 -9.59 -32.64
N ASP A 814 8.69 -9.14 -32.72
CA ASP A 814 7.74 -9.14 -31.60
C ASP A 814 6.79 -10.36 -31.61
N SER A 815 7.11 -11.42 -32.36
CA SER A 815 6.24 -12.60 -32.45
C SER A 815 6.19 -13.36 -31.12
N GLY A 816 5.00 -13.84 -30.75
CA GLY A 816 4.82 -14.62 -29.51
C GLY A 816 5.61 -15.94 -29.49
N ASP A 817 6.07 -16.44 -30.64
CA ASP A 817 6.92 -17.62 -30.70
C ASP A 817 8.43 -17.29 -30.62
N ALA A 818 8.83 -16.03 -30.78
CA ALA A 818 10.20 -15.52 -30.63
C ALA A 818 10.42 -14.71 -29.33
N CYS A 819 9.40 -14.49 -28.51
CA CYS A 819 9.47 -13.69 -27.28
C CYS A 819 9.22 -14.51 -26.00
N ALA A 820 9.78 -14.04 -24.88
CA ALA A 820 9.54 -14.55 -23.53
C ALA A 820 9.39 -13.38 -22.53
N SER A 821 8.56 -13.53 -21.48
CA SER A 821 8.49 -12.55 -20.38
C SER A 821 9.73 -12.67 -19.49
N VAL A 822 10.14 -11.58 -18.83
CA VAL A 822 11.22 -11.59 -17.84
C VAL A 822 10.94 -12.62 -16.73
N ASP A 823 9.69 -12.70 -16.26
CA ASP A 823 9.19 -13.69 -15.29
C ASP A 823 9.58 -15.13 -15.68
N ALA A 824 9.50 -15.47 -16.98
CA ALA A 824 9.71 -16.84 -17.45
C ALA A 824 11.18 -17.28 -17.40
N PHE A 825 12.14 -16.36 -17.25
CA PHE A 825 13.56 -16.70 -17.10
C PHE A 825 13.90 -17.24 -15.69
N ALA A 826 13.03 -17.06 -14.70
CA ALA A 826 13.13 -17.81 -13.44
C ALA A 826 12.93 -19.32 -13.67
N ASP A 827 11.95 -19.69 -14.51
CA ASP A 827 11.67 -21.08 -14.97
C ASP A 827 12.65 -21.61 -16.05
N ALA A 828 13.84 -21.00 -16.15
CA ALA A 828 14.89 -21.42 -17.09
C ALA A 828 15.51 -22.76 -16.69
N THR A 829 15.31 -23.76 -17.55
CA THR A 829 15.77 -25.14 -17.37
C THR A 829 16.38 -25.65 -18.68
N ASN A 830 17.43 -26.47 -18.60
CA ASN A 830 18.15 -27.03 -19.76
C ASN A 830 18.64 -25.99 -20.79
N ASN A 831 19.01 -24.78 -20.33
CA ASN A 831 19.34 -23.61 -21.16
C ASN A 831 18.22 -23.16 -22.13
N GLU A 832 16.96 -23.40 -21.75
CA GLU A 832 15.78 -22.92 -22.46
C GLU A 832 14.82 -22.14 -21.55
N VAL A 833 14.12 -21.15 -22.11
CA VAL A 833 13.05 -20.36 -21.49
C VAL A 833 11.70 -20.67 -22.16
N PRO A 834 10.55 -20.69 -21.46
CA PRO A 834 9.23 -20.73 -22.09
C PRO A 834 9.01 -19.53 -23.02
N SER A 835 8.43 -19.73 -24.20
CA SER A 835 7.93 -18.62 -25.03
C SER A 835 6.42 -18.42 -24.89
N LEU A 836 5.90 -17.30 -25.38
CA LEU A 836 4.47 -16.99 -25.32
C LEU A 836 3.62 -17.95 -26.19
N GLN A 837 4.23 -18.63 -27.16
CA GLN A 837 3.58 -19.73 -27.88
C GLN A 837 3.52 -20.98 -26.99
N ARG A 838 2.34 -21.22 -26.40
CA ARG A 838 2.04 -22.36 -25.52
C ARG A 838 2.67 -23.69 -25.98
N GLY A 839 3.67 -24.15 -25.23
CA GLY A 839 4.35 -25.43 -25.45
C GLY A 839 5.66 -25.36 -26.25
N LYS A 840 6.02 -24.19 -26.79
CA LYS A 840 7.36 -23.92 -27.32
C LYS A 840 8.28 -23.42 -26.19
N ARG A 841 9.56 -23.80 -26.25
CA ARG A 841 10.65 -23.18 -25.49
C ARG A 841 11.67 -22.61 -26.47
N LEU A 842 12.47 -21.65 -26.01
CA LEU A 842 13.52 -20.97 -26.78
C LEU A 842 14.86 -21.13 -26.07
N SER A 843 15.94 -21.37 -26.82
CA SER A 843 17.28 -21.44 -26.25
C SER A 843 17.74 -20.06 -25.77
N LEU A 844 18.33 -20.00 -24.57
CA LEU A 844 18.86 -18.77 -23.98
C LEU A 844 19.92 -18.08 -24.85
N ALA A 845 20.67 -18.84 -25.64
CA ALA A 845 21.69 -18.29 -26.56
C ALA A 845 21.13 -17.31 -27.61
N LEU A 846 19.83 -17.40 -27.92
CA LEU A 846 19.14 -16.44 -28.79
C LEU A 846 18.94 -15.08 -28.10
N PHE A 847 18.81 -15.09 -26.76
CA PHE A 847 18.73 -13.89 -25.92
C PHE A 847 20.11 -13.35 -25.51
N SER A 848 21.17 -13.73 -26.21
CA SER A 848 22.57 -13.32 -25.95
C SER A 848 22.82 -11.81 -25.77
N PRO A 849 22.04 -10.85 -26.33
CA PRO A 849 22.17 -9.44 -25.98
C PRO A 849 21.76 -9.09 -24.54
N PHE A 850 20.91 -9.92 -23.91
CA PHE A 850 20.31 -9.69 -22.59
C PHE A 850 20.78 -10.69 -21.52
N VAL A 851 21.20 -11.90 -21.93
CA VAL A 851 21.49 -13.05 -21.07
C VAL A 851 22.61 -13.88 -21.70
N GLU A 852 23.69 -14.13 -20.95
CA GLU A 852 24.81 -14.93 -21.45
C GLU A 852 24.63 -16.45 -21.22
N ASP A 853 24.06 -16.85 -20.07
CA ASP A 853 23.86 -18.26 -19.70
C ASP A 853 22.61 -18.54 -18.84
N GLY A 854 22.48 -19.78 -18.34
CA GLY A 854 21.34 -20.26 -17.55
C GLY A 854 21.28 -19.79 -16.09
N GLU A 855 22.35 -19.19 -15.55
CA GLU A 855 22.37 -18.62 -14.19
C GLU A 855 22.12 -17.11 -14.29
N ALA A 856 22.76 -16.43 -15.25
CA ALA A 856 22.45 -15.06 -15.64
C ALA A 856 20.98 -14.87 -16.03
N ALA A 857 20.33 -15.88 -16.62
CA ALA A 857 18.90 -15.91 -16.93
C ALA A 857 18.02 -15.74 -15.70
N ARG A 858 18.22 -16.59 -14.67
CA ARG A 858 17.44 -16.54 -13.41
C ARG A 858 17.66 -15.21 -12.70
N GLY A 859 18.88 -14.69 -12.80
CA GLY A 859 19.29 -13.36 -12.36
C GLY A 859 18.60 -12.17 -13.04
N LEU A 860 17.67 -12.35 -13.99
CA LEU A 860 16.85 -11.26 -14.55
C LEU A 860 15.63 -10.90 -13.70
N HIS A 861 15.02 -11.90 -13.03
CA HIS A 861 13.79 -11.74 -12.24
C HIS A 861 14.06 -11.81 -10.72
N SER A 862 15.30 -12.10 -10.33
CA SER A 862 15.65 -12.40 -8.94
C SER A 862 15.67 -11.16 -8.03
N SER A 863 14.59 -10.97 -7.28
CA SER A 863 14.67 -10.67 -5.84
C SER A 863 14.94 -11.93 -5.00
N ASP A 864 15.16 -13.07 -5.66
CA ASP A 864 15.19 -14.42 -5.09
C ASP A 864 16.61 -14.89 -4.70
N THR A 865 16.68 -16.02 -4.01
CA THR A 865 17.54 -16.20 -2.82
C THR A 865 18.63 -17.26 -2.98
N SER A 866 18.88 -17.72 -4.22
CA SER A 866 19.83 -18.82 -4.51
C SER A 866 21.25 -18.41 -4.90
N ASP A 867 21.53 -17.10 -5.09
CA ASP A 867 22.87 -16.59 -5.40
C ASP A 867 23.81 -16.63 -4.17
N PRO A 868 25.15 -16.62 -4.35
CA PRO A 868 26.09 -16.81 -3.26
C PRO A 868 25.91 -15.77 -2.14
N LYS A 869 25.83 -16.28 -0.89
CA LYS A 869 25.42 -15.63 0.37
C LYS A 869 25.31 -14.09 0.27
N PRO A 870 24.11 -13.49 0.46
CA PRO A 870 23.94 -12.05 0.35
C PRO A 870 24.83 -11.30 1.34
N PHE A 871 25.19 -10.07 0.99
CA PHE A 871 25.97 -9.18 1.83
C PHE A 871 25.04 -8.29 2.66
N ASP A 872 25.53 -7.89 3.82
CA ASP A 872 24.78 -7.01 4.72
C ASP A 872 24.92 -5.55 4.25
N VAL A 873 26.12 -5.17 3.76
CA VAL A 873 26.40 -3.80 3.31
C VAL A 873 27.35 -3.72 2.11
N PHE A 874 27.05 -2.83 1.15
CA PHE A 874 27.96 -2.41 0.08
C PHE A 874 28.81 -1.22 0.53
N LEU A 875 30.12 -1.23 0.30
CA LEU A 875 31.02 -0.16 0.74
C LEU A 875 31.40 0.79 -0.41
N SER A 876 30.50 1.69 -0.82
CA SER A 876 30.77 2.66 -1.89
C SER A 876 31.74 3.76 -1.43
N HIS A 877 32.79 4.00 -2.21
CA HIS A 877 33.88 4.90 -1.83
C HIS A 877 34.66 5.41 -3.06
N ALA A 878 35.44 6.48 -2.89
CA ALA A 878 36.20 7.07 -3.99
C ALA A 878 37.46 6.27 -4.32
N TRP A 879 37.48 5.62 -5.49
CA TRP A 879 38.71 5.14 -6.12
C TRP A 879 39.53 6.31 -6.67
N GLY A 880 40.85 6.27 -6.51
CA GLY A 880 41.77 7.32 -7.00
C GLY A 880 43.24 7.05 -6.66
N GLU A 881 44.14 7.92 -7.11
CA GLU A 881 45.60 7.78 -6.96
C GLU A 881 46.03 7.67 -5.48
N ASN A 882 45.30 8.33 -4.58
CA ASN A 882 45.59 8.37 -3.16
C ASN A 882 44.93 7.19 -2.42
N LYS A 883 45.57 6.01 -2.47
CA LYS A 883 45.07 4.74 -1.91
C LYS A 883 44.59 4.78 -0.45
N GLY A 884 44.98 5.79 0.33
CA GLY A 884 44.65 5.90 1.75
C GLY A 884 43.16 5.99 2.10
N VAL A 885 42.24 6.24 1.15
CA VAL A 885 40.80 6.08 1.37
C VAL A 885 40.36 4.62 1.25
N HIS A 886 40.76 3.94 0.17
CA HIS A 886 40.46 2.53 -0.06
C HIS A 886 41.02 1.64 1.06
N GLU A 887 42.27 1.85 1.48
CA GLU A 887 42.89 1.10 2.60
C GLU A 887 42.16 1.36 3.95
N LYS A 888 41.62 2.56 4.18
CA LYS A 888 40.76 2.84 5.36
C LYS A 888 39.45 2.08 5.27
N VAL A 889 38.76 2.13 4.13
CA VAL A 889 37.48 1.43 3.91
C VAL A 889 37.67 -0.08 4.04
N LYS A 890 38.79 -0.62 3.56
CA LYS A 890 39.21 -2.02 3.75
C LYS A 890 39.49 -2.38 5.21
N SER A 891 40.16 -1.49 5.96
CA SER A 891 40.34 -1.67 7.42
C SER A 891 39.01 -1.62 8.18
N ILE A 892 38.08 -0.78 7.74
CA ILE A 892 36.72 -0.68 8.30
C ILE A 892 35.91 -1.94 7.94
N ALA A 893 36.05 -2.47 6.72
CA ALA A 893 35.42 -3.72 6.30
C ALA A 893 35.79 -4.89 7.22
N GLY A 894 37.09 -5.15 7.44
CA GLY A 894 37.52 -6.19 8.38
C GLY A 894 37.08 -5.94 9.84
N ALA A 895 36.94 -4.67 10.22
CA ALA A 895 36.41 -4.28 11.54
C ALA A 895 34.88 -4.47 11.66
N LEU A 896 34.13 -4.45 10.54
CA LEU A 896 32.70 -4.80 10.46
C LEU A 896 32.50 -6.31 10.35
N GLU A 897 33.33 -7.02 9.60
CA GLU A 897 33.31 -8.48 9.47
C GLU A 897 33.57 -9.16 10.82
N SER A 898 34.54 -8.66 11.60
CA SER A 898 34.76 -9.10 12.99
C SER A 898 33.61 -8.80 13.96
N ARG A 899 32.59 -8.03 13.53
CA ARG A 899 31.32 -7.77 14.23
C ARG A 899 30.15 -8.55 13.61
N GLY A 900 30.40 -9.47 12.67
CA GLY A 900 29.37 -10.25 12.00
C GLY A 900 28.54 -9.46 10.99
N ILE A 901 29.15 -8.50 10.29
CA ILE A 901 28.53 -7.77 9.17
C ILE A 901 29.33 -8.07 7.90
N ARG A 902 28.69 -8.73 6.93
CA ARG A 902 29.29 -9.10 5.64
C ARG A 902 29.35 -7.88 4.73
N CYS A 903 30.56 -7.49 4.34
CA CYS A 903 30.79 -6.33 3.48
C CYS A 903 31.08 -6.74 2.04
N TRP A 904 30.45 -6.09 1.07
CA TRP A 904 30.90 -6.13 -0.33
C TRP A 904 31.89 -4.99 -0.58
N LEU A 905 33.03 -5.30 -1.21
CA LEU A 905 34.09 -4.36 -1.59
C LEU A 905 34.73 -4.80 -2.91
N ASP A 906 34.98 -3.86 -3.81
CA ASP A 906 35.37 -4.06 -5.22
C ASP A 906 36.84 -4.53 -5.42
N GLU A 907 37.27 -5.59 -4.73
CA GLU A 907 38.63 -6.15 -4.85
C GLU A 907 38.71 -7.41 -5.73
N LYS A 908 37.60 -7.87 -6.34
CA LYS A 908 37.50 -9.21 -6.95
C LYS A 908 36.63 -9.31 -8.22
N ASP A 909 36.86 -8.45 -9.22
CA ASP A 909 37.20 -8.92 -10.58
C ASP A 909 37.49 -7.75 -11.53
N ILE A 910 38.76 -7.53 -11.86
CA ILE A 910 39.17 -6.61 -12.93
C ILE A 910 39.16 -7.38 -14.27
N GLY A 911 38.06 -8.08 -14.52
CA GLY A 911 37.86 -9.01 -15.62
C GLY A 911 36.46 -8.86 -16.19
N THR A 912 36.34 -8.04 -17.24
CA THR A 912 35.10 -7.73 -17.99
C THR A 912 33.96 -7.09 -17.19
N GLU A 913 33.68 -5.81 -17.50
CA GLU A 913 32.44 -5.08 -17.17
C GLU A 913 32.17 -4.75 -15.69
N ILE A 914 32.94 -3.77 -15.17
CA ILE A 914 32.81 -3.10 -13.86
C ILE A 914 31.34 -2.83 -13.45
N LEU A 915 30.49 -2.44 -14.40
CA LEU A 915 29.09 -2.07 -14.14
C LEU A 915 28.21 -3.27 -13.75
N ASP A 916 28.51 -4.47 -14.23
CA ASP A 916 27.77 -5.68 -13.86
C ASP A 916 28.27 -6.26 -12.53
N SER A 917 29.58 -6.17 -12.23
CA SER A 917 30.14 -6.44 -10.89
C SER A 917 29.53 -5.50 -9.83
N MET A 918 29.49 -4.20 -10.14
CA MET A 918 28.84 -3.16 -9.34
C MET A 918 27.35 -3.45 -9.11
N ALA A 919 26.62 -3.79 -10.19
CA ALA A 919 25.19 -4.05 -10.10
C ALA A 919 24.89 -5.30 -9.25
N ASP A 920 25.63 -6.39 -9.46
CA ASP A 920 25.54 -7.61 -8.65
C ASP A 920 25.86 -7.35 -7.18
N GLY A 921 26.94 -6.62 -6.89
CA GLY A 921 27.32 -6.23 -5.54
C GLY A 921 26.25 -5.40 -4.83
N ILE A 922 25.64 -4.44 -5.52
CA ILE A 922 24.56 -3.61 -4.97
C ILE A 922 23.26 -4.40 -4.81
N ASP A 923 22.89 -5.24 -5.78
CA ASP A 923 21.68 -6.09 -5.72
C ASP A 923 21.71 -7.10 -4.58
N ARG A 924 22.90 -7.62 -4.26
CA ARG A 924 23.12 -8.60 -3.19
C ARG A 924 23.31 -7.97 -1.81
N CYS A 925 23.23 -6.64 -1.70
CA CYS A 925 23.34 -5.91 -0.43
C CYS A 925 21.97 -5.41 0.08
N LYS A 926 21.79 -5.43 1.41
CA LYS A 926 20.59 -4.86 2.07
C LYS A 926 20.74 -3.38 2.44
N ALA A 927 21.97 -2.93 2.72
CA ALA A 927 22.31 -1.54 3.00
C ALA A 927 23.51 -1.09 2.15
N ILE A 928 23.70 0.22 2.00
CA ILE A 928 24.82 0.81 1.26
C ILE A 928 25.53 1.84 2.15
N ALA A 929 26.75 1.54 2.59
CA ALA A 929 27.60 2.51 3.27
C ALA A 929 28.29 3.39 2.23
N VAL A 930 28.10 4.71 2.35
CA VAL A 930 28.61 5.72 1.44
C VAL A 930 29.73 6.49 2.14
N PHE A 931 30.99 6.24 1.79
CA PHE A 931 32.13 6.88 2.44
C PHE A 931 32.36 8.30 1.92
N VAL A 932 31.78 9.26 2.64
CA VAL A 932 31.77 10.68 2.28
C VAL A 932 33.13 11.31 2.53
N THR A 933 33.75 11.71 1.43
CA THR A 933 34.91 12.61 1.34
C THR A 933 34.59 13.74 0.36
N GLN A 934 35.37 14.83 0.39
CA GLN A 934 35.31 15.88 -0.62
C GLN A 934 35.46 15.30 -2.02
N GLU A 935 36.41 14.37 -2.20
CA GLU A 935 36.66 13.69 -3.47
C GLU A 935 35.46 12.84 -3.93
N TYR A 936 34.84 12.06 -3.04
CA TYR A 936 33.67 11.24 -3.39
C TYR A 936 32.49 12.11 -3.85
N MET A 937 32.12 13.15 -3.08
CA MET A 937 31.04 14.05 -3.46
C MET A 937 31.37 14.81 -4.76
N ARG A 938 32.63 15.22 -4.95
CA ARG A 938 33.13 15.83 -6.20
C ARG A 938 33.09 14.86 -7.39
N LYS A 939 33.10 13.54 -7.17
CA LYS A 939 32.96 12.53 -8.24
C LYS A 939 31.49 12.31 -8.60
N VAL A 940 30.63 12.03 -7.61
CA VAL A 940 29.18 11.87 -7.78
C VAL A 940 28.54 13.09 -8.48
N ASN A 941 28.98 14.31 -8.13
CA ASN A 941 28.40 15.55 -8.65
C ASN A 941 28.95 16.02 -10.02
N LYS A 942 30.06 15.48 -10.54
CA LYS A 942 30.63 15.94 -11.82
C LYS A 942 29.98 15.32 -13.06
N GLY A 943 30.36 15.83 -14.23
CA GLY A 943 30.10 15.16 -15.52
C GLY A 943 30.89 13.86 -15.65
N ARG A 944 30.39 12.92 -16.45
CA ARG A 944 30.96 11.57 -16.62
C ARG A 944 32.37 11.64 -17.22
N THR A 945 33.31 10.90 -16.65
CA THR A 945 34.65 10.63 -17.21
C THR A 945 34.79 9.13 -17.43
N GLU A 946 35.68 8.70 -18.33
CA GLU A 946 35.78 7.30 -18.79
C GLU A 946 36.30 6.30 -17.72
N PHE A 947 36.65 6.77 -16.51
CA PHE A 947 37.32 6.01 -15.46
C PHE A 947 36.76 6.27 -14.04
N ASP A 948 35.50 6.70 -13.91
CA ASP A 948 34.94 7.14 -12.61
C ASP A 948 33.53 6.57 -12.38
N ASN A 949 33.46 5.40 -11.72
CA ASN A 949 32.24 4.63 -11.46
C ASN A 949 31.42 5.14 -10.27
N CYS A 950 31.98 5.92 -9.34
CA CYS A 950 31.32 6.29 -8.09
C CYS A 950 29.96 7.00 -8.27
N ARG A 951 29.79 7.73 -9.38
CA ARG A 951 28.51 8.36 -9.78
C ARG A 951 27.46 7.33 -10.17
N ASP A 952 27.89 6.30 -10.88
CA ASP A 952 27.05 5.27 -11.47
C ASP A 952 26.67 4.23 -10.40
N GLU A 953 27.61 3.88 -9.50
CA GLU A 953 27.37 3.18 -8.22
C GLU A 953 26.26 3.87 -7.42
N PHE A 954 26.45 5.17 -7.14
CA PHE A 954 25.55 5.95 -6.30
C PHE A 954 24.14 6.05 -6.91
N CYS A 955 24.03 6.23 -8.23
CA CYS A 955 22.75 6.24 -8.93
C CYS A 955 22.03 4.88 -8.86
N TYR A 956 22.75 3.77 -9.03
CA TYR A 956 22.14 2.43 -8.98
C TYR A 956 21.74 2.03 -7.55
N ALA A 957 22.59 2.29 -6.56
CA ALA A 957 22.28 2.15 -5.13
C ALA A 957 21.02 2.94 -4.73
N LEU A 958 20.94 4.21 -5.16
CA LEU A 958 19.79 5.09 -4.95
C LEU A 958 18.50 4.49 -5.52
N GLN A 959 18.54 3.90 -6.71
CA GLN A 959 17.38 3.18 -7.24
C GLN A 959 17.01 1.98 -6.36
N ARG A 960 18.01 1.12 -6.09
CA ARG A 960 17.83 -0.25 -5.60
C ARG A 960 17.41 -0.36 -4.14
N VAL A 961 17.93 0.51 -3.25
CA VAL A 961 17.61 0.50 -1.81
C VAL A 961 16.93 1.79 -1.31
N LYS A 962 16.83 2.82 -2.16
CA LYS A 962 16.34 4.19 -1.84
C LYS A 962 17.25 4.91 -0.82
N PRO A 963 17.11 6.24 -0.61
CA PRO A 963 17.91 6.96 0.40
C PRO A 963 17.80 6.40 1.83
N ALA A 964 16.70 5.70 2.15
CA ALA A 964 16.53 5.01 3.44
C ALA A 964 17.45 3.78 3.61
N GLY A 965 17.93 3.17 2.52
CA GLY A 965 18.90 2.08 2.51
C GLY A 965 20.36 2.52 2.55
N MET A 966 20.65 3.83 2.55
CA MET A 966 21.98 4.39 2.34
C MET A 966 22.49 5.13 3.60
N ILE A 967 23.73 4.86 4.00
CA ILE A 967 24.33 5.30 5.27
C ILE A 967 25.58 6.15 4.99
N PRO A 968 25.54 7.48 5.15
CA PRO A 968 26.72 8.32 4.98
C PRO A 968 27.73 8.14 6.10
N CYS A 969 28.98 7.85 5.74
CA CYS A 969 30.10 7.55 6.62
C CYS A 969 31.21 8.59 6.42
N VAL A 970 31.39 9.51 7.35
CA VAL A 970 32.17 10.75 7.16
C VAL A 970 33.62 10.56 7.60
N LEU A 971 34.54 10.55 6.63
CA LEU A 971 35.98 10.32 6.86
C LEU A 971 36.80 11.61 7.05
N GLU A 972 36.20 12.79 6.79
CA GLU A 972 36.87 14.09 6.71
C GLU A 972 36.13 15.14 7.56
N LYS A 973 36.86 15.98 8.30
CA LYS A 973 36.27 16.95 9.26
C LYS A 973 35.52 18.06 8.54
N GLU A 974 36.03 18.41 7.38
CA GLU A 974 35.52 19.37 6.41
C GLU A 974 34.14 18.94 5.87
N MET A 975 33.87 17.63 5.86
CA MET A 975 32.60 17.04 5.44
C MET A 975 31.61 16.84 6.59
N VAL A 976 31.86 17.32 7.81
CA VAL A 976 30.92 17.15 8.94
C VAL A 976 29.66 18.02 8.80
N ASP A 977 29.75 19.12 8.06
CA ASP A 977 28.62 19.98 7.73
C ASP A 977 27.85 19.46 6.51
N LYS A 978 26.68 18.88 6.79
CA LYS A 978 25.75 18.35 5.77
C LYS A 978 25.20 19.43 4.82
N GLY A 979 25.23 20.71 5.20
CA GLY A 979 24.84 21.81 4.32
C GLY A 979 25.75 21.95 3.09
N THR A 980 26.91 21.29 3.09
CA THR A 980 27.82 21.20 1.94
C THR A 980 27.57 19.97 1.05
N TRP A 981 26.69 19.04 1.46
CA TRP A 981 26.41 17.78 0.75
C TRP A 981 25.25 17.90 -0.24
N GLU A 982 25.19 19.03 -0.94
CA GLU A 982 24.26 19.19 -2.06
C GLU A 982 24.76 18.40 -3.27
N GLY A 983 23.83 17.97 -4.13
CA GLY A 983 24.19 17.17 -5.29
C GLY A 983 23.18 17.24 -6.42
N ARG A 984 23.66 16.90 -7.62
CA ARG A 984 22.95 17.06 -8.90
C ARG A 984 21.60 16.34 -8.99
N PHE A 985 21.34 15.43 -8.05
CA PHE A 985 20.17 14.56 -8.00
C PHE A 985 19.14 14.97 -6.93
N GLY A 986 19.31 16.14 -6.30
CA GLY A 986 18.32 16.72 -5.36
C GLY A 986 18.26 16.06 -3.98
N ILE A 987 19.13 15.10 -3.68
CA ILE A 987 19.12 14.37 -2.40
C ILE A 987 19.67 15.26 -1.29
N SER A 988 18.78 15.82 -0.48
CA SER A 988 19.13 16.58 0.72
C SER A 988 19.48 15.65 1.89
N TRP A 989 20.77 15.37 2.09
CA TRP A 989 21.22 14.59 3.25
C TRP A 989 21.05 15.33 4.60
N SER A 990 20.76 16.63 4.57
CA SER A 990 20.61 17.48 5.75
C SER A 990 19.51 16.98 6.71
N GLY A 991 18.38 16.51 6.16
CA GLY A 991 17.22 16.02 6.93
C GLY A 991 17.34 14.58 7.46
N ASN A 992 18.17 13.72 6.86
CA ASN A 992 18.29 12.32 7.26
C ASN A 992 19.00 12.20 8.65
N PRO A 993 18.37 11.64 9.70
CA PRO A 993 18.96 11.61 11.04
C PRO A 993 20.19 10.68 11.15
N LEU A 994 20.29 9.66 10.30
CA LEU A 994 21.36 8.65 10.36
C LEU A 994 22.56 9.05 9.50
N TYR A 995 23.66 9.41 10.15
CA TYR A 995 24.98 9.49 9.54
C TYR A 995 26.07 9.20 10.56
N VAL A 996 27.15 8.56 10.13
CA VAL A 996 28.21 8.07 11.02
C VAL A 996 29.46 8.94 10.85
N ARG A 997 30.01 9.43 11.95
CA ARG A 997 31.28 10.16 11.96
C ARG A 997 32.42 9.16 12.17
N MET A 998 33.37 9.13 11.24
CA MET A 998 34.52 8.21 11.22
C MET A 998 35.83 8.99 11.06
N LEU A 999 35.96 10.03 11.88
CA LEU A 999 36.98 11.09 11.77
C LEU A 999 38.32 10.69 12.38
N ASN A 1000 38.33 9.65 13.22
CA ASN A 1000 39.53 9.11 13.88
C ASN A 1000 40.09 7.87 13.16
N GLY A 1001 39.58 7.58 11.95
CA GLY A 1001 40.09 6.56 11.06
C GLY A 1001 39.45 5.18 11.19
N GLY A 1002 38.25 5.08 11.77
CA GLY A 1002 37.61 3.79 12.04
C GLY A 1002 38.08 3.20 13.36
N GLN A 1003 38.12 4.02 14.42
CA GLN A 1003 38.31 3.51 15.79
C GLN A 1003 37.14 2.57 16.18
N PRO A 1004 37.32 1.67 17.17
CA PRO A 1004 36.32 0.67 17.49
C PRO A 1004 34.91 1.23 17.71
N ASP A 1005 34.80 2.36 18.40
CA ASP A 1005 33.55 3.09 18.66
C ASP A 1005 32.91 3.67 17.40
N GLU A 1006 33.70 4.21 16.47
CA GLU A 1006 33.22 4.68 15.16
C GLU A 1006 32.68 3.52 14.31
N VAL A 1007 33.33 2.35 14.38
CA VAL A 1007 32.89 1.13 13.70
C VAL A 1007 31.67 0.50 14.39
N ASP A 1008 31.56 0.56 15.71
CA ASP A 1008 30.36 0.13 16.45
C ASP A 1008 29.14 0.99 16.12
N ALA A 1009 29.32 2.31 15.96
CA ALA A 1009 28.27 3.21 15.48
C ALA A 1009 27.85 2.91 14.04
N LEU A 1010 28.78 2.56 13.16
CA LEU A 1010 28.47 2.10 11.80
C LEU A 1010 27.74 0.75 11.82
N ALA A 1011 28.20 -0.21 12.60
CA ALA A 1011 27.58 -1.52 12.75
C ALA A 1011 26.15 -1.44 13.31
N CYS A 1012 25.88 -0.50 14.23
CA CYS A 1012 24.54 -0.21 14.72
C CYS A 1012 23.65 0.38 13.61
N SER A 1013 24.16 1.38 12.88
CA SER A 1013 23.44 2.03 11.77
C SER A 1013 23.10 1.05 10.64
N ILE A 1014 24.03 0.17 10.28
CA ILE A 1014 23.82 -0.89 9.28
C ILE A 1014 22.71 -1.84 9.74
N ARG A 1015 22.77 -2.36 10.97
CA ARG A 1015 21.72 -3.25 11.49
C ARG A 1015 20.35 -2.57 11.60
N GLN A 1016 20.30 -1.28 11.91
CA GLN A 1016 19.05 -0.51 11.90
C GLN A 1016 18.47 -0.38 10.50
N VAL A 1017 19.29 -0.04 9.49
CA VAL A 1017 18.82 0.06 8.09
C VAL A 1017 18.41 -1.31 7.55
N ILE A 1018 19.17 -2.37 7.83
CA ILE A 1018 18.80 -3.74 7.45
C ILE A 1018 17.47 -4.13 8.11
N GLY A 1019 17.31 -3.89 9.41
CA GLY A 1019 16.05 -4.15 10.11
C GLY A 1019 14.87 -3.39 9.51
N LEU A 1020 15.03 -2.11 9.18
CA LEU A 1020 13.99 -1.32 8.51
C LEU A 1020 13.69 -1.79 7.07
N GLN A 1021 14.68 -2.31 6.35
CA GLN A 1021 14.48 -2.92 5.02
C GLN A 1021 13.83 -4.31 5.13
N GLU A 1022 14.10 -5.08 6.19
CA GLU A 1022 13.43 -6.35 6.49
C GLU A 1022 12.01 -6.16 7.04
N GLU A 1023 11.72 -5.06 7.75
CA GLU A 1023 10.37 -4.63 8.14
C GLU A 1023 9.58 -4.04 6.94
N ALA A 1024 10.28 -3.50 5.93
CA ALA A 1024 9.66 -2.99 4.70
C ALA A 1024 9.48 -4.06 3.61
N MET A 1025 10.29 -5.14 3.63
CA MET A 1025 10.18 -6.30 2.73
C MET A 1025 9.65 -7.53 3.47
N GLU A 1026 8.33 -7.58 3.67
CA GLU A 1026 7.65 -8.89 3.67
C GLU A 1026 7.70 -9.50 2.25
N PRO A 1027 7.66 -10.85 2.10
CA PRO A 1027 7.32 -11.84 3.12
C PRO A 1027 8.33 -12.98 3.33
N LEU A 1028 8.18 -13.65 4.48
CA LEU A 1028 8.65 -15.01 4.81
C LEU A 1028 10.17 -15.28 4.88
N ARG A 1029 10.53 -16.22 5.75
CA ARG A 1029 11.91 -16.48 6.17
C ARG A 1029 12.64 -17.41 5.21
N ALA A 1030 13.89 -17.07 4.87
CA ALA A 1030 14.89 -18.02 4.38
C ALA A 1030 15.92 -18.35 5.48
N GLU A 1031 16.24 -19.63 5.66
CA GLU A 1031 17.32 -20.09 6.54
C GLU A 1031 18.64 -20.25 5.75
N THR A 1032 19.76 -19.77 6.29
CA THR A 1032 21.10 -20.31 6.00
C THR A 1032 21.89 -20.31 7.31
N SER A 1033 22.39 -21.42 7.85
CA SER A 1033 23.30 -22.45 7.32
C SER A 1033 24.79 -22.07 7.44
N GLU A 1034 25.34 -22.46 8.58
CA GLU A 1034 26.76 -22.75 8.78
C GLU A 1034 26.92 -24.26 8.97
N LYS A 1035 27.62 -24.93 8.03
CA LYS A 1035 28.53 -26.08 8.20
C LYS A 1035 28.79 -26.82 6.89
N GLU A 1036 29.72 -26.30 6.10
CA GLU A 1036 30.51 -27.11 5.17
C GLU A 1036 31.94 -27.26 5.72
N GLU A 1037 32.09 -27.90 6.87
CA GLU A 1037 33.42 -28.19 7.43
C GLU A 1037 33.46 -29.40 8.39
N ALA A 1038 32.82 -30.54 8.03
CA ALA A 1038 32.99 -31.83 8.73
C ALA A 1038 32.39 -33.06 8.01
N GLU A 1039 32.81 -33.41 6.78
CA GLU A 1039 32.58 -34.79 6.27
C GLU A 1039 33.73 -35.32 5.39
N VAL A 1040 34.87 -35.58 6.03
CA VAL A 1040 35.94 -36.44 5.50
C VAL A 1040 36.21 -37.54 6.53
N ALA A 1041 36.21 -38.80 6.05
CA ALA A 1041 35.90 -40.00 6.83
C ALA A 1041 34.41 -40.05 7.30
N GLU A 1042 33.74 -41.20 7.31
CA GLU A 1042 34.23 -42.58 7.16
C GLU A 1042 33.25 -43.43 6.34
N LYS A 1043 33.74 -44.19 5.35
CA LYS A 1043 32.91 -45.06 4.49
C LYS A 1043 33.57 -46.43 4.26
N THR A 1044 33.44 -47.29 5.27
CA THR A 1044 33.83 -48.71 5.18
C THR A 1044 32.84 -49.59 5.94
N SER A 1045 32.25 -50.55 5.22
CA SER A 1045 32.11 -51.98 5.55
C SER A 1045 31.99 -52.43 7.04
N ILE A 1046 31.19 -53.43 7.42
CA ILE A 1046 30.71 -54.58 6.63
C ILE A 1046 29.49 -55.28 7.29
N THR A 1047 28.66 -55.87 6.44
CA THR A 1047 27.87 -57.12 6.54
C THR A 1047 27.76 -57.89 7.88
N THR A 1048 26.51 -58.24 8.26
CA THR A 1048 26.05 -59.47 8.97
C THR A 1048 26.71 -59.99 10.26
N GLY A 1049 25.88 -60.30 11.28
CA GLY A 1049 26.24 -61.27 12.33
C GLY A 1049 25.16 -61.43 13.41
N MET A 1050 24.76 -62.66 13.74
CA MET A 1050 23.84 -62.98 14.84
C MET A 1050 24.58 -63.51 16.08
N ALA A 1051 23.83 -63.62 17.18
CA ALA A 1051 24.05 -64.52 18.33
C ALA A 1051 24.98 -64.05 19.48
N VAL A 1052 24.35 -63.31 20.41
CA VAL A 1052 24.16 -63.73 21.83
C VAL A 1052 25.26 -64.58 22.47
N THR A 1053 25.96 -64.00 23.46
CA THR A 1053 25.98 -64.56 24.83
C THR A 1053 26.23 -63.51 25.92
N ARG A 1054 25.79 -63.89 27.13
CA ARG A 1054 25.89 -63.19 28.43
C ARG A 1054 27.16 -63.70 29.19
N PRO A 1055 27.53 -63.20 30.40
CA PRO A 1055 26.98 -62.06 31.18
C PRO A 1055 28.03 -61.17 31.93
N ALA A 1056 27.49 -60.17 32.65
CA ALA A 1056 27.87 -59.73 34.01
C ALA A 1056 29.12 -58.86 34.27
N ALA A 1057 28.91 -57.99 35.28
CA ALA A 1057 29.86 -57.41 36.23
C ALA A 1057 30.96 -56.45 35.72
N SER A 1058 31.32 -55.34 36.39
CA SER A 1058 30.67 -54.44 37.39
C SER A 1058 31.75 -53.41 37.84
N ILE A 1059 31.43 -52.59 38.86
CA ILE A 1059 32.37 -52.12 39.90
C ILE A 1059 33.26 -50.90 39.56
N ILE A 1060 33.16 -49.90 40.46
CA ILE A 1060 34.11 -48.84 40.82
C ILE A 1060 34.38 -47.70 39.80
N CYS A 1061 34.61 -46.44 40.21
CA CYS A 1061 34.09 -45.61 41.33
C CYS A 1061 34.87 -44.27 41.36
N ASN A 1062 34.35 -43.29 42.13
CA ASN A 1062 35.14 -42.24 42.81
C ASN A 1062 35.86 -41.21 41.86
N ASP A 1063 36.27 -40.02 42.29
CA ASP A 1063 36.02 -39.28 43.55
C ASP A 1063 36.33 -37.77 43.36
N ASN A 1064 35.69 -36.92 44.19
CA ASN A 1064 36.22 -35.64 44.72
C ASN A 1064 36.67 -34.54 43.70
N SER A 1065 36.86 -33.27 44.05
CA SER A 1065 36.48 -32.41 45.19
C SER A 1065 36.18 -31.00 44.60
N GLY A 1066 35.53 -30.03 45.24
CA GLY A 1066 35.95 -29.33 46.47
C GLY A 1066 37.32 -28.64 46.31
N SER A 1067 37.53 -27.35 46.61
CA SER A 1067 36.62 -26.27 47.07
C SER A 1067 37.40 -24.95 47.21
N ASN A 1068 36.71 -23.79 47.21
CA ASN A 1068 37.14 -22.51 47.87
C ASN A 1068 38.33 -21.74 47.24
N VAL A 1069 38.56 -20.42 47.44
CA VAL A 1069 37.74 -19.18 47.64
C VAL A 1069 38.74 -17.97 47.65
N LYS A 1070 38.25 -16.71 47.60
CA LYS A 1070 38.96 -15.39 47.66
C LYS A 1070 39.33 -14.79 46.27
N SER A 1071 39.42 -13.46 46.07
CA SER A 1071 39.37 -12.31 47.01
C SER A 1071 38.97 -10.98 46.32
N ALA A 1072 38.65 -9.95 47.12
CA ALA A 1072 38.67 -8.50 46.81
C ALA A 1072 37.61 -7.96 45.80
N GLU A 1073 37.11 -6.72 45.89
CA GLU A 1073 37.11 -5.63 46.90
C GLU A 1073 35.83 -4.75 46.63
N MET A 1074 35.18 -4.07 47.60
CA MET A 1074 35.37 -2.67 48.08
C MET A 1074 35.38 -1.62 46.94
N GLU A 1075 34.74 -0.44 46.98
CA GLU A 1075 33.91 0.35 47.94
C GLU A 1075 32.76 1.05 47.14
N ASN A 1076 31.59 1.48 47.65
CA ASN A 1076 31.22 2.46 48.70
C ASN A 1076 31.27 3.94 48.24
N ASP A 1077 30.23 4.73 48.60
CA ASP A 1077 30.16 6.21 48.67
C ASP A 1077 30.28 7.01 47.34
N ASP A 1078 29.98 8.32 47.26
CA ASP A 1078 28.79 9.14 47.60
C ASP A 1078 29.00 10.55 46.93
N GLU A 1079 28.00 11.47 46.97
CA GLU A 1079 28.10 12.96 46.78
C GLU A 1079 28.74 13.51 45.46
N ASP A 1080 28.07 14.33 44.62
CA ASP A 1080 27.54 15.72 44.73
C ASP A 1080 28.56 16.85 44.41
N ASP A 1081 28.15 17.77 43.51
CA ASP A 1081 28.49 19.22 43.39
C ASP A 1081 27.84 19.77 42.08
N GLU A 1082 26.85 20.67 42.09
CA GLU A 1082 26.90 22.12 42.40
C GLU A 1082 27.80 22.93 41.43
N GLN A 1083 27.20 23.59 40.44
CA GLN A 1083 26.73 25.00 40.48
C GLN A 1083 27.82 26.11 40.44
N ARG A 1084 27.76 26.93 39.38
CA ARG A 1084 28.10 28.37 39.34
C ARG A 1084 27.37 29.04 38.16
N GLU A 1085 26.98 30.31 38.13
CA GLU A 1085 26.72 31.41 39.10
C GLU A 1085 26.04 32.55 38.24
N LEU A 1086 25.33 33.60 38.68
CA LEU A 1086 24.98 34.21 39.98
C LEU A 1086 23.74 35.16 39.75
N TRP A 1087 23.08 35.63 40.83
CA TRP A 1087 22.04 36.69 40.92
C TRP A 1087 20.62 36.43 40.35
N SER A 1088 19.51 36.93 40.94
CA SER A 1088 19.17 37.19 42.35
C SER A 1088 17.69 37.60 42.51
N THR A 1089 16.92 36.91 43.38
CA THR A 1089 15.79 37.45 44.19
C THR A 1089 14.54 38.07 43.51
N TRP A 1090 13.32 38.08 44.08
CA TRP A 1090 12.88 37.93 45.48
C TRP A 1090 11.43 37.37 45.59
N LYS A 1091 11.14 36.70 46.71
CA LYS A 1091 9.89 36.68 47.56
C LYS A 1091 8.53 37.07 46.94
N ALA A 1092 7.39 36.46 47.28
CA ALA A 1092 7.02 35.34 48.17
C ALA A 1092 5.50 35.03 47.94
N GLY A 1093 4.88 33.93 48.39
CA GLY A 1093 5.34 32.75 49.12
C GLY A 1093 4.25 32.23 50.08
N LYS A 1094 4.34 30.95 50.51
CA LYS A 1094 3.42 30.24 51.44
C LYS A 1094 1.99 29.95 50.90
N SER A 1095 1.30 28.87 51.29
CA SER A 1095 1.71 27.62 51.97
C SER A 1095 0.55 26.61 52.07
N TYR A 1096 0.88 25.30 52.05
CA TYR A 1096 0.23 24.23 52.84
C TYR A 1096 -1.25 23.86 52.51
N THR A 1097 -1.73 22.62 52.68
CA THR A 1097 -1.08 21.29 52.85
C THR A 1097 -2.14 20.18 52.68
N ARG A 1098 -1.68 19.00 52.21
CA ARG A 1098 -2.27 17.67 52.48
C ARG A 1098 -3.67 17.41 51.86
N ARG A 1099 -4.02 16.16 51.58
CA ARG A 1099 -3.45 14.90 52.09
C ARG A 1099 -3.30 13.85 50.99
#